data_AF-A0A6P5QNS3-F1
#
_entry.id   AF-A0A6P5QNS3-F1
#
_cell.length_a   1.000
_cell.length_b   1.000
_cell.length_c   1.000
_cell.angle_alpha   90.00
_cell.angle_beta   90.00
_cell.angle_gamma   90.00
#
_symmetry.space_group_name_H-M   'P 1'
#
loop_
_entity.id
_entity.type
_entity.pdbx_description
1 polymer ?
#
loop_
_entity_poly.entity_id
_entity_poly.type
_entity_poly.pdbx_seq_one_letter_code
_entity_poly.pdbx_strand_id
1 'polypeptide(L)'
;MEDGFNVALEPLVCRQPPLSSPRPRTLLCHDMMGGYLEDRFIQGSEVQNPYSFYHWQYIDIFVYFSHHTVTIPPVCWTNAAHRHGVCVLGTFITEWQEGGRLCEAFLAGDEPSFQAVADRLVQIAQFFRFDGWLINIENSLTPAAVRNTPLFLQYLTAQLHQQVPGGLVLWYDSVVQSGQLKWQDELNDQNRVFFDSCDGFFTNYNWREDHLQRMVAQAGERLADVYVGVDVFARSNVVGGRFDTDKSLELIRKHGFSAALFAPGWVYECLEKRDFFQNQDKFWRLLERFLSTHSICSLPFVTSFCLGLGTRRVCYGKEQAVGPWYHPSAQETQPLFGEHKLAGDSRGWVKTHCCLTDAWHGGSSLLLRGLIPPEVDSVAVRLFSLHIPVPPKVFLSMVYKFEGSTDVQVALELTTGDASSCHVGGMLVLNETGSRHSPRPLRVPPTRLARWASSCGQQLSGGWIQRCYEVNLHGCLLQDLLVSFSRPPGSREEENFICRLGEIQVVDASSLLAPLPRVQNVTISQIRWLPLITGSEGLPTRLLLSCTLHWSYLLLRARCFRIHCWKLTGSSSAAESPETEKPTFLGLAFANQYRVVDLAVEAAGFGQDGRVEFLVEPVPREGFPVPQAEWGKAVLLFSVPQ
;
A
#
# COMPACT_ATOMS: atom_id res chain seq x y z
N MET A 1 15.22 -13.65 17.44
CA MET A 1 14.68 -13.12 16.18
C MET A 1 14.59 -11.62 16.37
N GLU A 2 15.04 -10.81 15.43
CA GLU A 2 15.03 -9.35 15.60
C GLU A 2 13.70 -8.80 15.08
N ASP A 3 12.79 -8.48 15.99
CA ASP A 3 11.46 -7.96 15.67
C ASP A 3 11.50 -6.62 14.92
N GLY A 4 12.67 -5.95 14.91
CA GLY A 4 12.93 -4.74 14.12
C GLY A 4 12.60 -4.88 12.63
N PHE A 5 12.69 -6.08 12.05
CA PHE A 5 12.27 -6.34 10.66
C PHE A 5 10.77 -6.15 10.42
N ASN A 6 9.95 -6.31 11.45
CA ASN A 6 8.49 -6.22 11.35
C ASN A 6 7.94 -4.83 11.69
N VAL A 7 8.80 -3.85 11.99
CA VAL A 7 8.36 -2.48 12.34
C VAL A 7 8.03 -1.72 11.06
N ALA A 8 6.80 -1.19 10.97
CA ALA A 8 6.38 -0.37 9.83
C ALA A 8 7.15 0.95 9.80
N LEU A 9 7.40 1.43 8.59
CA LEU A 9 8.30 2.54 8.36
C LEU A 9 7.66 3.69 7.60
N GLU A 10 6.59 3.40 6.88
CA GLU A 10 5.73 4.43 6.29
C GLU A 10 4.78 4.95 7.39
N PRO A 11 4.82 6.24 7.74
CA PRO A 11 3.77 6.82 8.58
C PRO A 11 2.46 6.88 7.80
N LEU A 12 1.33 6.82 8.51
CA LEU A 12 0.00 7.00 7.92
C LEU A 12 -0.09 8.37 7.23
N VAL A 13 -0.23 8.38 5.90
CA VAL A 13 -0.30 9.64 5.16
C VAL A 13 -1.66 10.30 5.31
N CYS A 14 -1.67 11.64 5.28
CA CYS A 14 -2.92 12.40 5.31
C CYS A 14 -3.76 12.13 4.06
N ARG A 15 -5.08 12.13 4.24
CA ARG A 15 -6.09 11.96 3.19
C ARG A 15 -7.24 12.95 3.35
N GLN A 16 -7.94 13.24 2.27
CA GLN A 16 -9.15 14.07 2.28
C GLN A 16 -10.35 13.31 1.70
N PRO A 17 -11.50 13.26 2.38
CA PRO A 17 -11.72 13.72 3.76
C PRO A 17 -10.94 12.89 4.79
N PRO A 18 -10.63 13.45 5.97
CA PRO A 18 -9.97 12.70 7.04
C PRO A 18 -10.85 11.55 7.54
N LEU A 19 -10.25 10.55 8.18
CA LEU A 19 -10.97 9.41 8.76
C LEU A 19 -12.04 9.84 9.77
N SER A 20 -11.79 10.91 10.52
CA SER A 20 -12.73 11.50 11.50
C SER A 20 -13.96 12.16 10.88
N SER A 21 -14.03 12.28 9.55
CA SER A 21 -15.21 12.77 8.85
C SER A 21 -16.45 11.90 9.18
N PRO A 22 -17.65 12.49 9.28
CA PRO A 22 -18.89 11.75 9.52
C PRO A 22 -19.40 11.00 8.29
N ARG A 23 -18.65 10.96 7.18
CA ARG A 23 -19.07 10.21 5.99
C ARG A 23 -19.09 8.70 6.25
N PRO A 24 -19.96 7.94 5.57
CA PRO A 24 -19.89 6.49 5.57
C PRO A 24 -18.50 5.98 5.12
N ARG A 25 -17.98 5.01 5.87
CA ARG A 25 -16.64 4.43 5.69
C ARG A 25 -16.71 3.01 5.15
N THR A 26 -15.62 2.54 4.56
CA THR A 26 -15.44 1.13 4.16
C THR A 26 -14.30 0.51 4.94
N LEU A 27 -14.60 -0.49 5.74
CA LEU A 27 -13.63 -1.37 6.38
C LEU A 27 -13.43 -2.62 5.52
N LEU A 28 -12.19 -3.02 5.26
CA LEU A 28 -11.84 -4.29 4.64
C LEU A 28 -11.24 -5.20 5.70
N CYS A 29 -11.94 -6.26 6.06
CA CYS A 29 -11.45 -7.26 7.00
C CYS A 29 -10.84 -8.44 6.21
N HIS A 30 -9.51 -8.42 6.13
CA HIS A 30 -8.68 -9.31 5.33
C HIS A 30 -8.51 -10.67 6.02
N ASP A 31 -9.55 -11.49 5.92
CA ASP A 31 -9.47 -12.93 6.17
C ASP A 31 -9.13 -13.62 4.83
N MET A 32 -7.90 -14.10 4.72
CA MET A 32 -7.33 -14.66 3.48
C MET A 32 -6.58 -15.95 3.81
N MET A 33 -7.26 -17.10 3.61
CA MET A 33 -6.73 -18.44 3.91
C MET A 33 -6.03 -18.57 5.28
N GLY A 34 -6.56 -17.94 6.32
CA GLY A 34 -6.00 -17.98 7.68
C GLY A 34 -4.82 -17.03 7.94
N GLY A 35 -4.41 -16.23 6.96
CA GLY A 35 -3.35 -15.22 7.07
C GLY A 35 -1.93 -15.79 7.09
N TYR A 36 -0.96 -14.88 7.08
CA TYR A 36 0.50 -15.12 7.15
C TYR A 36 0.98 -16.10 6.09
N LEU A 37 0.64 -15.79 4.84
CA LEU A 37 1.04 -16.55 3.66
C LEU A 37 2.40 -16.02 3.16
N GLU A 38 2.47 -15.59 1.90
CA GLU A 38 3.66 -15.00 1.30
C GLU A 38 3.97 -13.59 1.83
N ASP A 39 2.96 -12.91 2.37
CA ASP A 39 3.05 -11.58 2.97
C ASP A 39 3.84 -11.54 4.29
N ARG A 40 4.05 -12.70 4.95
CA ARG A 40 4.93 -12.79 6.14
C ARG A 40 6.40 -12.60 5.81
N PHE A 41 6.80 -12.76 4.54
CA PHE A 41 8.19 -12.65 4.12
C PHE A 41 8.56 -11.18 3.88
N ILE A 42 9.29 -10.61 4.84
CA ILE A 42 9.59 -9.17 4.91
C ILE A 42 10.45 -8.68 3.74
N GLN A 43 11.25 -9.56 3.13
CA GLN A 43 12.06 -9.25 1.93
C GLN A 43 11.40 -9.73 0.63
N GLY A 44 10.11 -10.06 0.68
CA GLY A 44 9.33 -10.61 -0.41
C GLY A 44 9.56 -12.10 -0.64
N SER A 45 8.86 -12.64 -1.64
CA SER A 45 8.96 -14.04 -2.05
C SER A 45 8.83 -14.21 -3.57
N GLU A 46 9.22 -15.38 -4.06
CA GLU A 46 9.15 -15.76 -5.48
C GLU A 46 7.91 -16.62 -5.72
N VAL A 47 6.77 -15.96 -5.97
CA VAL A 47 5.46 -16.61 -6.15
C VAL A 47 4.78 -16.11 -7.40
N GLN A 48 4.23 -17.03 -8.20
CA GLN A 48 3.71 -16.72 -9.53
C GLN A 48 2.35 -16.00 -9.51
N ASN A 49 1.42 -16.46 -8.68
CA ASN A 49 0.07 -15.92 -8.59
C ASN A 49 -0.27 -15.60 -7.13
N PRO A 50 0.41 -14.64 -6.48
CA PRO A 50 0.07 -14.25 -5.12
C PRO A 50 -1.30 -13.55 -5.06
N TYR A 51 -1.94 -13.59 -3.90
CA TYR A 51 -3.01 -12.64 -3.60
C TYR A 51 -2.42 -11.22 -3.53
N SER A 52 -3.02 -10.27 -4.24
CA SER A 52 -2.61 -8.87 -4.23
C SER A 52 -3.83 -7.95 -4.29
N PHE A 53 -4.02 -7.20 -3.21
CA PHE A 53 -5.07 -6.19 -3.12
C PHE A 53 -4.52 -4.81 -3.47
N TYR A 54 -5.22 -4.05 -4.31
CA TYR A 54 -4.75 -2.76 -4.79
C TYR A 54 -5.83 -1.68 -4.98
N HIS A 55 -7.02 -1.86 -4.39
CA HIS A 55 -8.12 -0.89 -4.47
C HIS A 55 -8.21 -0.01 -3.22
N TRP A 56 -7.06 0.42 -2.70
CA TRP A 56 -6.96 1.16 -1.44
C TRP A 56 -7.72 2.48 -1.40
N GLN A 57 -7.95 3.11 -2.55
CA GLN A 57 -8.72 4.36 -2.65
C GLN A 57 -10.16 4.24 -2.14
N TYR A 58 -10.69 3.01 -2.04
CA TYR A 58 -12.05 2.74 -1.56
C TYR A 58 -12.10 2.36 -0.08
N ILE A 59 -10.94 2.18 0.56
CA ILE A 59 -10.81 1.59 1.89
C ILE A 59 -10.42 2.66 2.90
N ASP A 60 -11.18 2.75 3.98
CA ASP A 60 -10.89 3.66 5.09
C ASP A 60 -10.04 2.99 6.17
N ILE A 61 -10.35 1.72 6.45
CA ILE A 61 -9.74 0.88 7.49
C ILE A 61 -9.48 -0.51 6.90
N PHE A 62 -8.28 -1.03 7.12
CA PHE A 62 -7.88 -2.39 6.76
C PHE A 62 -7.61 -3.17 8.05
N VAL A 63 -8.34 -4.26 8.27
CA VAL A 63 -8.09 -5.17 9.39
C VAL A 63 -7.37 -6.38 8.85
N TYR A 64 -6.16 -6.64 9.34
CA TYR A 64 -5.49 -7.90 9.05
C TYR A 64 -6.04 -8.97 10.00
N PHE A 65 -6.83 -9.90 9.47
CA PHE A 65 -7.57 -10.88 10.24
C PHE A 65 -6.89 -12.24 10.17
N SER A 66 -6.76 -12.89 11.32
CA SER A 66 -6.37 -14.29 11.43
C SER A 66 -6.95 -14.89 12.71
N HIS A 67 -6.84 -16.21 12.83
CA HIS A 67 -7.35 -16.98 13.97
C HIS A 67 -6.35 -17.07 15.14
N HIS A 68 -5.28 -16.28 15.12
CA HIS A 68 -4.35 -16.16 16.24
C HIS A 68 -4.87 -15.18 17.28
N THR A 69 -4.79 -15.54 18.58
CA THR A 69 -5.27 -14.70 19.69
C THR A 69 -4.82 -13.25 19.59
N VAL A 70 -3.55 -13.04 19.22
CA VAL A 70 -3.00 -11.73 18.86
C VAL A 70 -2.47 -11.83 17.44
N THR A 71 -3.13 -11.13 16.53
CA THR A 71 -2.74 -11.04 15.13
C THR A 71 -2.12 -9.67 14.86
N ILE A 72 -0.82 -9.66 14.57
CA ILE A 72 -0.06 -8.47 14.19
C ILE A 72 -0.06 -8.36 12.65
N PRO A 73 -0.51 -7.25 12.05
CA PRO A 73 -0.43 -7.07 10.60
C PRO A 73 1.02 -7.20 10.11
N PRO A 74 1.30 -8.01 9.07
CA PRO A 74 2.63 -8.04 8.46
C PRO A 74 3.04 -6.63 8.01
N VAL A 75 4.30 -6.29 8.26
CA VAL A 75 4.87 -4.96 7.99
C VAL A 75 4.62 -4.47 6.56
N CYS A 76 4.54 -5.40 5.61
CA CYS A 76 4.31 -5.09 4.20
C CYS A 76 2.90 -4.55 3.92
N TRP A 77 1.88 -5.05 4.65
CA TRP A 77 0.52 -4.53 4.60
C TRP A 77 0.40 -3.18 5.28
N THR A 78 1.02 -3.02 6.46
CA THR A 78 1.03 -1.73 7.16
C THR A 78 1.65 -0.64 6.31
N ASN A 79 2.83 -0.90 5.71
CA ASN A 79 3.47 0.05 4.80
C ASN A 79 2.62 0.36 3.56
N ALA A 80 1.99 -0.66 2.95
CA ALA A 80 1.13 -0.46 1.80
C ALA A 80 -0.09 0.40 2.16
N ALA A 81 -0.83 0.05 3.20
CA ALA A 81 -2.02 0.78 3.63
C ALA A 81 -1.70 2.22 4.05
N HIS A 82 -0.67 2.43 4.88
CA HIS A 82 -0.25 3.76 5.34
C HIS A 82 0.12 4.68 4.18
N ARG A 83 0.80 4.15 3.14
CA ARG A 83 1.12 4.90 1.91
C ARG A 83 -0.13 5.35 1.15
N HIS A 84 -1.22 4.60 1.26
CA HIS A 84 -2.52 4.93 0.65
C HIS A 84 -3.45 5.69 1.62
N GLY A 85 -2.93 6.09 2.80
CA GLY A 85 -3.67 6.83 3.82
C GLY A 85 -4.72 5.98 4.53
N VAL A 86 -4.56 4.65 4.55
CA VAL A 86 -5.51 3.69 5.14
C VAL A 86 -5.05 3.25 6.52
N CYS A 87 -5.95 3.35 7.50
CA CYS A 87 -5.72 2.91 8.87
C CYS A 87 -5.66 1.38 8.94
N VAL A 88 -4.72 0.81 9.68
CA VAL A 88 -4.46 -0.63 9.77
C VAL A 88 -4.65 -1.16 11.17
N LEU A 89 -5.56 -2.12 11.34
CA LEU A 89 -5.78 -2.78 12.63
C LEU A 89 -5.28 -4.22 12.60
N GLY A 90 -4.70 -4.64 13.72
CA GLY A 90 -4.56 -6.05 14.06
C GLY A 90 -5.89 -6.63 14.57
N THR A 91 -5.87 -7.93 14.88
CA THR A 91 -7.02 -8.63 15.46
C THR A 91 -6.64 -9.21 16.81
N PHE A 92 -7.43 -8.93 17.84
CA PHE A 92 -7.41 -9.66 19.11
C PHE A 92 -8.67 -10.52 19.17
N ILE A 93 -8.49 -11.84 19.09
CA ILE A 93 -9.62 -12.78 19.05
C ILE A 93 -9.51 -13.82 20.16
N THR A 94 -10.63 -14.13 20.81
CA THR A 94 -10.72 -15.30 21.69
C THR A 94 -11.75 -16.25 21.12
N GLU A 95 -11.30 -17.40 20.66
CA GLU A 95 -12.15 -18.45 20.11
C GLU A 95 -11.70 -19.82 20.63
N TRP A 96 -12.58 -20.81 20.50
CA TRP A 96 -12.34 -22.18 20.98
C TRP A 96 -12.10 -22.26 22.49
N GLN A 97 -11.75 -23.46 22.97
CA GLN A 97 -11.60 -23.73 24.41
C GLN A 97 -10.38 -23.04 25.03
N GLU A 98 -9.32 -22.80 24.24
CA GLU A 98 -8.12 -22.12 24.72
C GLU A 98 -8.32 -20.61 24.81
N GLY A 99 -8.91 -20.00 23.76
CA GLY A 99 -9.28 -18.58 23.78
C GLY A 99 -10.22 -18.27 24.93
N GLY A 100 -11.22 -19.11 25.19
CA GLY A 100 -12.16 -18.90 26.30
C GLY A 100 -11.48 -18.93 27.67
N ARG A 101 -10.50 -19.82 27.86
CA ARG A 101 -9.71 -19.88 29.11
C ARG A 101 -8.85 -18.62 29.29
N LEU A 102 -8.22 -18.14 28.23
CA LEU A 102 -7.43 -16.90 28.26
C LEU A 102 -8.34 -15.70 28.55
N CYS A 103 -9.49 -15.64 27.88
CA CYS A 103 -10.48 -14.57 28.03
C CYS A 103 -10.96 -14.45 29.47
N GLU A 104 -11.36 -15.56 30.08
CA GLU A 104 -11.73 -15.60 31.51
C GLU A 104 -10.56 -15.20 32.41
N ALA A 105 -9.34 -15.66 32.12
CA ALA A 105 -8.19 -15.38 32.97
C ALA A 105 -7.89 -13.88 33.12
N PHE A 106 -8.00 -13.08 32.06
CA PHE A 106 -7.74 -11.64 32.15
C PHE A 106 -8.98 -10.81 32.46
N LEU A 107 -10.17 -11.19 31.96
CA LEU A 107 -11.39 -10.42 32.18
C LEU A 107 -12.03 -10.71 33.54
N ALA A 108 -12.05 -11.95 34.02
CA ALA A 108 -12.63 -12.27 35.33
C ALA A 108 -11.66 -12.00 36.50
N GLY A 109 -10.40 -11.69 36.18
CA GLY A 109 -9.39 -11.25 37.15
C GLY A 109 -9.69 -9.87 37.76
N ASP A 110 -8.69 -9.33 38.45
CA ASP A 110 -8.73 -7.97 38.97
C ASP A 110 -8.44 -6.92 37.87
N GLU A 111 -8.65 -5.65 38.19
CA GLU A 111 -8.40 -4.55 37.26
C GLU A 111 -6.97 -4.54 36.65
N PRO A 112 -5.90 -4.77 37.43
CA PRO A 112 -4.55 -4.92 36.89
C PRO A 112 -4.41 -6.02 35.83
N SER A 113 -5.20 -7.10 35.91
CA SER A 113 -5.12 -8.22 34.97
C SER A 113 -5.54 -7.81 33.55
N PHE A 114 -6.68 -7.14 33.39
CA PHE A 114 -7.09 -6.68 32.06
C PHE A 114 -6.30 -5.46 31.59
N GLN A 115 -5.84 -4.60 32.50
CA GLN A 115 -4.96 -3.47 32.17
C GLN A 115 -3.63 -3.97 31.59
N ALA A 116 -3.05 -5.02 32.17
CA ALA A 116 -1.81 -5.61 31.67
C ALA A 116 -1.96 -6.14 30.23
N VAL A 117 -3.09 -6.76 29.88
CA VAL A 117 -3.36 -7.19 28.50
C VAL A 117 -3.50 -5.98 27.58
N ALA A 118 -4.29 -4.99 27.98
CA ALA A 118 -4.49 -3.76 27.19
C ALA A 118 -3.16 -3.02 26.94
N ASP A 119 -2.34 -2.83 27.97
CA ASP A 119 -1.03 -2.19 27.86
C ASP A 119 -0.12 -2.93 26.87
N ARG A 120 -0.18 -4.27 26.84
CA ARG A 120 0.60 -5.05 25.86
C ARG A 120 0.08 -4.88 24.45
N LEU A 121 -1.22 -4.85 24.23
CA LEU A 121 -1.81 -4.55 22.92
C LEU A 121 -1.41 -3.16 22.42
N VAL A 122 -1.39 -2.16 23.31
CA VAL A 122 -0.90 -0.80 22.99
C VAL A 122 0.58 -0.81 22.66
N GLN A 123 1.41 -1.48 23.46
CA GLN A 123 2.85 -1.56 23.22
C GLN A 123 3.18 -2.28 21.90
N ILE A 124 2.43 -3.32 21.55
CA ILE A 124 2.59 -4.04 20.27
C ILE A 124 2.23 -3.10 19.10
N ALA A 125 1.08 -2.41 19.17
CA ALA A 125 0.67 -1.45 18.14
C ALA A 125 1.69 -0.32 17.99
N GLN A 126 2.17 0.24 19.10
CA GLN A 126 3.19 1.30 19.11
C GLN A 126 4.54 0.83 18.55
N PHE A 127 4.99 -0.37 18.94
CA PHE A 127 6.28 -0.90 18.51
C PHE A 127 6.30 -1.23 17.02
N PHE A 128 5.29 -1.96 16.52
CA PHE A 128 5.18 -2.33 15.11
C PHE A 128 4.57 -1.23 14.23
N ARG A 129 4.02 -0.18 14.84
CA ARG A 129 3.47 1.03 14.21
C ARG A 129 2.29 0.75 13.28
N PHE A 130 1.31 0.01 13.79
CA PHE A 130 -0.03 -0.07 13.20
C PHE A 130 -1.04 0.58 14.16
N ASP A 131 -2.26 0.78 13.70
CA ASP A 131 -3.16 1.80 14.23
C ASP A 131 -4.19 1.28 15.24
N GLY A 132 -4.13 0.02 15.66
CA GLY A 132 -5.04 -0.48 16.72
C GLY A 132 -5.62 -1.86 16.43
N TRP A 133 -6.83 -2.12 16.93
CA TRP A 133 -7.33 -3.48 17.13
C TRP A 133 -8.80 -3.64 16.82
N LEU A 134 -9.14 -4.70 16.06
CA LEU A 134 -10.45 -5.33 16.12
C LEU A 134 -10.46 -6.32 17.30
N ILE A 135 -11.37 -6.14 18.25
CA ILE A 135 -11.60 -7.02 19.38
C ILE A 135 -12.78 -7.94 19.06
N ASN A 136 -12.51 -9.24 18.98
CA ASN A 136 -13.52 -10.27 18.72
C ASN A 136 -13.54 -11.34 19.82
N ILE A 137 -14.57 -11.33 20.68
CA ILE A 137 -14.69 -12.29 21.78
C ILE A 137 -15.73 -13.36 21.40
N GLU A 138 -15.30 -14.46 20.81
CA GLU A 138 -16.15 -15.59 20.36
C GLU A 138 -16.34 -16.66 21.44
N ASN A 139 -16.42 -16.24 22.71
CA ASN A 139 -16.62 -17.12 23.86
C ASN A 139 -17.62 -16.51 24.84
N SER A 140 -18.51 -17.33 25.40
CA SER A 140 -19.37 -16.90 26.52
C SER A 140 -18.51 -16.53 27.72
N LEU A 141 -18.94 -15.50 28.44
CA LEU A 141 -18.25 -14.91 29.57
C LEU A 141 -19.02 -15.12 30.88
N THR A 142 -18.29 -15.35 31.96
CA THR A 142 -18.83 -15.31 33.32
C THR A 142 -19.34 -13.91 33.67
N PRO A 143 -20.21 -13.78 34.69
CA PRO A 143 -20.64 -12.47 35.18
C PRO A 143 -19.48 -11.57 35.60
N ALA A 144 -18.36 -12.13 36.07
CA ALA A 144 -17.18 -11.34 36.39
C ALA A 144 -16.50 -10.80 35.13
N ALA A 145 -16.25 -11.67 34.15
CA ALA A 145 -15.62 -11.28 32.89
C ALA A 145 -16.43 -10.22 32.13
N VAL A 146 -17.74 -10.43 31.91
CA VAL A 146 -18.57 -9.49 31.13
C VAL A 146 -18.71 -8.12 31.80
N ARG A 147 -18.70 -8.07 33.14
CA ARG A 147 -18.70 -6.79 33.87
C ARG A 147 -17.42 -5.98 33.63
N ASN A 148 -16.30 -6.65 33.43
CA ASN A 148 -15.00 -6.01 33.21
C ASN A 148 -14.73 -5.71 31.74
N THR A 149 -15.41 -6.35 30.79
CA THR A 149 -15.19 -6.11 29.34
C THR A 149 -15.34 -4.64 28.92
N PRO A 150 -16.39 -3.88 29.34
CA PRO A 150 -16.47 -2.45 29.01
C PRO A 150 -15.33 -1.62 29.60
N LEU A 151 -14.82 -1.99 30.79
CA LEU A 151 -13.69 -1.31 31.43
C LEU A 151 -12.38 -1.60 30.71
N PHE A 152 -12.17 -2.84 30.28
CA PHE A 152 -11.05 -3.24 29.44
C PHE A 152 -11.04 -2.46 28.12
N LEU A 153 -12.18 -2.37 27.43
CA LEU A 153 -12.30 -1.62 26.17
C LEU A 153 -12.03 -0.13 26.37
N GLN A 154 -12.58 0.49 27.42
CA GLN A 154 -12.34 1.90 27.73
C GLN A 154 -10.85 2.17 28.01
N TYR A 155 -10.23 1.32 28.84
CA TYR A 155 -8.82 1.47 29.17
C TYR A 155 -7.93 1.25 27.94
N LEU A 156 -8.17 0.19 27.15
CA LEU A 156 -7.45 -0.06 25.91
C LEU A 156 -7.57 1.12 24.93
N THR A 157 -8.78 1.64 24.73
CA THR A 157 -9.05 2.76 23.83
C THR A 157 -8.30 4.03 24.29
N ALA A 158 -8.42 4.38 25.57
CA ALA A 158 -7.76 5.55 26.13
C ALA A 158 -6.22 5.47 26.04
N GLN A 159 -5.64 4.32 26.40
CA GLN A 159 -4.20 4.11 26.33
C GLN A 159 -3.70 4.08 24.89
N LEU A 160 -4.46 3.49 23.97
CA LEU A 160 -4.12 3.48 22.56
C LEU A 160 -4.11 4.89 21.99
N HIS A 161 -5.14 5.72 22.23
CA HIS A 161 -5.18 7.10 21.76
C HIS A 161 -4.03 7.95 22.29
N GLN A 162 -3.56 7.68 23.52
CA GLN A 162 -2.42 8.38 24.11
C GLN A 162 -1.09 8.03 23.41
N GLN A 163 -0.91 6.75 23.03
CA GLN A 163 0.38 6.24 22.54
C GLN A 163 0.46 6.15 21.01
N VAL A 164 -0.69 6.06 20.34
CA VAL A 164 -0.85 5.91 18.89
C VAL A 164 -1.92 6.93 18.42
N PRO A 165 -1.51 8.16 18.06
CA PRO A 165 -2.44 9.20 17.63
C PRO A 165 -3.28 8.77 16.43
N GLY A 166 -4.61 8.87 16.55
CA GLY A 166 -5.55 8.42 15.53
C GLY A 166 -5.81 6.92 15.52
N GLY A 167 -5.31 6.18 16.51
CA GLY A 167 -5.57 4.75 16.64
C GLY A 167 -7.03 4.42 16.95
N LEU A 168 -7.45 3.19 16.62
CA LEU A 168 -8.82 2.74 16.75
C LEU A 168 -8.96 1.39 17.46
N VAL A 169 -9.98 1.27 18.29
CA VAL A 169 -10.46 0.01 18.89
C VAL A 169 -11.88 -0.26 18.41
N LEU A 170 -12.07 -1.36 17.67
CA LEU A 170 -13.37 -1.76 17.16
C LEU A 170 -13.85 -3.02 17.89
N TRP A 171 -15.13 -3.04 18.28
CA TRP A 171 -15.76 -4.21 18.89
C TRP A 171 -16.58 -4.99 17.86
N TYR A 172 -16.39 -6.31 17.79
CA TYR A 172 -17.24 -7.18 16.98
C TYR A 172 -18.49 -7.63 17.76
N ASP A 173 -19.64 -7.67 17.11
CA ASP A 173 -20.94 -8.06 17.66
C ASP A 173 -21.00 -9.54 18.06
N SER A 174 -20.38 -9.91 19.18
CA SER A 174 -20.31 -11.29 19.66
C SER A 174 -21.07 -11.51 20.97
N VAL A 175 -20.48 -11.16 22.11
CA VAL A 175 -21.10 -11.32 23.43
C VAL A 175 -22.03 -10.15 23.75
N VAL A 176 -23.14 -10.45 24.42
CA VAL A 176 -24.07 -9.44 24.95
C VAL A 176 -23.77 -9.13 26.42
N GLN A 177 -24.36 -8.07 26.96
CA GLN A 177 -24.18 -7.61 28.34
C GLN A 177 -24.45 -8.67 29.43
N SER A 178 -25.16 -9.75 29.11
CA SER A 178 -25.38 -10.89 30.02
C SER A 178 -24.20 -11.88 30.06
N GLY A 179 -23.22 -11.73 29.18
CA GLY A 179 -22.08 -12.63 28.99
C GLY A 179 -22.33 -13.76 27.98
N GLN A 180 -23.55 -13.89 27.46
CA GLN A 180 -23.85 -14.91 26.45
C GLN A 180 -23.21 -14.55 25.10
N LEU A 181 -22.55 -15.51 24.46
CA LEU A 181 -22.15 -15.40 23.06
C LEU A 181 -23.41 -15.47 22.18
N LYS A 182 -23.85 -14.31 21.66
CA LYS A 182 -25.06 -14.18 20.86
C LYS A 182 -24.97 -12.93 19.98
N TRP A 183 -24.57 -13.14 18.73
CA TRP A 183 -24.58 -12.12 17.69
C TRP A 183 -26.00 -11.54 17.51
N GLN A 184 -26.13 -10.22 17.56
CA GLN A 184 -27.42 -9.54 17.44
C GLN A 184 -27.75 -9.14 16.01
N ASP A 185 -26.75 -9.12 15.13
CA ASP A 185 -26.82 -8.59 13.76
C ASP A 185 -27.20 -7.09 13.70
N GLU A 186 -27.17 -6.40 14.85
CA GLU A 186 -27.52 -4.98 14.98
C GLU A 186 -26.89 -4.39 16.25
N LEU A 187 -26.74 -3.07 16.27
CA LEU A 187 -26.47 -2.35 17.51
C LEU A 187 -27.80 -2.15 18.26
N ASN A 188 -27.90 -2.66 19.48
CA ASN A 188 -29.07 -2.53 20.33
C ASN A 188 -28.70 -2.50 21.83
N ASP A 189 -29.70 -2.42 22.71
CA ASP A 189 -29.49 -2.28 24.16
C ASP A 189 -28.70 -3.46 24.79
N GLN A 190 -28.58 -4.62 24.11
CA GLN A 190 -27.84 -5.77 24.62
C GLN A 190 -26.33 -5.67 24.40
N ASN A 191 -25.86 -4.91 23.39
CA ASN A 191 -24.45 -4.79 23.06
C ASN A 191 -23.94 -3.33 23.04
N ARG A 192 -24.84 -2.34 23.21
CA ARG A 192 -24.52 -0.91 23.27
C ARG A 192 -23.45 -0.55 24.29
N VAL A 193 -23.44 -1.24 25.44
CA VAL A 193 -22.43 -1.04 26.49
C VAL A 193 -20.99 -1.22 25.98
N PHE A 194 -20.76 -2.08 24.99
CA PHE A 194 -19.43 -2.28 24.39
C PHE A 194 -19.11 -1.20 23.36
N PHE A 195 -20.10 -0.80 22.54
CA PHE A 195 -19.95 0.28 21.56
C PHE A 195 -19.63 1.63 22.23
N ASP A 196 -20.28 1.93 23.36
CA ASP A 196 -20.03 3.15 24.13
C ASP A 196 -18.63 3.14 24.80
N SER A 197 -17.96 1.98 24.84
CA SER A 197 -16.66 1.77 25.45
C SER A 197 -15.46 1.76 24.49
N CYS A 198 -15.69 1.90 23.17
CA CYS A 198 -14.62 1.89 22.16
C CYS A 198 -14.95 2.77 20.94
N ASP A 199 -14.08 2.80 19.92
CA ASP A 199 -14.19 3.72 18.79
C ASP A 199 -15.24 3.34 17.75
N GLY A 200 -15.58 2.05 17.62
CA GLY A 200 -16.61 1.62 16.70
C GLY A 200 -17.12 0.20 16.91
N PHE A 201 -18.17 -0.13 16.17
CA PHE A 201 -18.89 -1.40 16.27
C PHE A 201 -18.95 -2.10 14.91
N PHE A 202 -18.58 -3.37 14.86
CA PHE A 202 -18.67 -4.21 13.67
C PHE A 202 -19.80 -5.23 13.90
N THR A 203 -20.92 -5.09 13.18
CA THR A 203 -22.06 -6.03 13.28
C THR A 203 -21.72 -7.42 12.74
N ASN A 204 -22.39 -8.44 13.23
CA ASN A 204 -22.42 -9.74 12.56
C ASN A 204 -23.17 -9.66 11.21
N TYR A 205 -23.12 -10.74 10.43
CA TYR A 205 -23.46 -10.74 8.99
C TYR A 205 -24.93 -11.02 8.65
N ASN A 206 -25.75 -11.53 9.58
CA ASN A 206 -27.10 -12.07 9.27
C ASN A 206 -28.22 -11.02 9.42
N TRP A 207 -27.86 -9.74 9.32
CA TRP A 207 -28.79 -8.63 9.40
C TRP A 207 -29.76 -8.61 8.21
N ARG A 208 -30.86 -7.92 8.42
CA ARG A 208 -31.89 -7.60 7.41
C ARG A 208 -32.19 -6.11 7.45
N GLU A 209 -32.88 -5.57 6.44
CA GLU A 209 -33.14 -4.12 6.36
C GLU A 209 -33.89 -3.57 7.61
N ASP A 210 -34.73 -4.39 8.26
CA ASP A 210 -35.39 -4.02 9.52
C ASP A 210 -34.41 -3.80 10.68
N HIS A 211 -33.29 -4.53 10.71
CA HIS A 211 -32.21 -4.32 11.67
C HIS A 211 -31.55 -2.95 11.43
N LEU A 212 -31.24 -2.62 10.16
CA LEU A 212 -30.70 -1.32 9.77
C LEU A 212 -31.61 -0.17 10.23
N GLN A 213 -32.92 -0.31 10.05
CA GLN A 213 -33.89 0.70 10.48
C GLN A 213 -33.88 0.92 12.01
N ARG A 214 -33.80 -0.16 12.80
CA ARG A 214 -33.75 -0.05 14.27
C ARG A 214 -32.45 0.54 14.77
N MET A 215 -31.32 0.14 14.19
CA MET A 215 -30.00 0.56 14.68
C MET A 215 -29.64 2.02 14.35
N VAL A 216 -30.33 2.69 13.40
CA VAL A 216 -30.14 4.14 13.12
C VAL A 216 -30.32 4.96 14.38
N ALA A 217 -31.41 4.72 15.11
CA ALA A 217 -31.69 5.44 16.36
C ALA A 217 -30.68 5.11 17.46
N GLN A 218 -30.18 3.87 17.48
CA GLN A 218 -29.20 3.41 18.47
C GLN A 218 -27.83 4.05 18.24
N ALA A 219 -27.39 4.15 16.99
CA ALA A 219 -26.09 4.72 16.62
C ALA A 219 -26.01 6.25 16.80
N GLY A 220 -27.12 6.96 16.56
CA GLY A 220 -27.20 8.42 16.76
C GLY A 220 -26.11 9.18 15.99
N GLU A 221 -25.38 10.07 16.67
CA GLU A 221 -24.29 10.86 16.08
C GLU A 221 -23.08 10.02 15.63
N ARG A 222 -22.95 8.79 16.14
CA ARG A 222 -21.88 7.85 15.82
C ARG A 222 -22.26 6.87 14.70
N LEU A 223 -23.18 7.25 13.82
CA LEU A 223 -23.64 6.43 12.69
C LEU A 223 -22.49 5.90 11.82
N ALA A 224 -21.48 6.74 11.57
CA ALA A 224 -20.31 6.37 10.77
C ALA A 224 -19.34 5.41 11.49
N ASP A 225 -19.48 5.24 12.80
CA ASP A 225 -18.67 4.32 13.62
C ASP A 225 -19.30 2.92 13.72
N VAL A 226 -20.46 2.71 13.10
CA VAL A 226 -21.10 1.40 13.00
C VAL A 226 -20.86 0.82 11.61
N TYR A 227 -20.03 -0.22 11.57
CA TYR A 227 -19.62 -0.95 10.37
C TYR A 227 -20.49 -2.20 10.23
N VAL A 228 -21.46 -2.13 9.31
CA VAL A 228 -22.35 -3.26 9.04
C VAL A 228 -21.59 -4.34 8.29
N GLY A 229 -21.53 -5.53 8.87
CA GLY A 229 -20.76 -6.66 8.37
C GLY A 229 -21.33 -7.27 7.09
N VAL A 230 -20.47 -7.53 6.11
CA VAL A 230 -20.83 -8.22 4.87
C VAL A 230 -19.89 -9.41 4.68
N ASP A 231 -20.40 -10.62 4.87
CA ASP A 231 -19.65 -11.85 4.57
C ASP A 231 -19.58 -12.07 3.06
N VAL A 232 -18.43 -11.76 2.45
CA VAL A 232 -18.25 -11.85 1.00
C VAL A 232 -18.29 -13.31 0.52
N PHE A 233 -18.03 -14.31 1.36
CA PHE A 233 -18.21 -15.70 0.97
C PHE A 233 -19.69 -16.11 0.85
N ALA A 234 -20.59 -15.35 1.47
CA ALA A 234 -22.00 -15.68 1.63
C ALA A 234 -22.20 -17.08 2.25
N ARG A 235 -21.58 -17.33 3.42
CA ARG A 235 -21.66 -18.62 4.14
C ARG A 235 -22.97 -18.79 4.91
N SER A 236 -23.59 -17.68 5.28
CA SER A 236 -24.82 -17.63 6.09
C SER A 236 -25.97 -16.99 5.32
N ASN A 237 -27.11 -16.76 5.99
CA ASN A 237 -28.28 -16.12 5.39
C ASN A 237 -28.10 -14.60 5.30
N VAL A 238 -27.23 -14.18 4.38
CA VAL A 238 -26.85 -12.78 4.13
C VAL A 238 -27.70 -12.15 3.03
N VAL A 239 -27.79 -10.82 3.02
CA VAL A 239 -28.47 -10.05 1.96
C VAL A 239 -27.81 -10.25 0.59
N GLY A 240 -26.49 -10.20 0.56
CA GLY A 240 -25.69 -10.35 -0.65
C GLY A 240 -24.21 -10.51 -0.32
N GLY A 241 -23.56 -11.44 -1.01
CA GLY A 241 -22.12 -11.65 -0.96
C GLY A 241 -21.64 -12.08 -2.34
N ARG A 242 -20.37 -12.49 -2.48
CA ARG A 242 -19.77 -12.85 -3.77
C ARG A 242 -19.89 -11.68 -4.75
N PHE A 243 -20.28 -11.93 -5.99
CA PHE A 243 -20.57 -10.86 -6.95
C PHE A 243 -21.86 -10.07 -6.67
N ASP A 244 -22.69 -10.49 -5.71
CA ASP A 244 -23.90 -9.78 -5.27
C ASP A 244 -23.65 -8.92 -4.00
N THR A 245 -22.39 -8.70 -3.63
CA THR A 245 -21.99 -7.86 -2.48
C THR A 245 -22.49 -6.41 -2.61
N ASP A 246 -22.74 -5.94 -3.83
CA ASP A 246 -23.30 -4.63 -4.13
C ASP A 246 -24.71 -4.44 -3.53
N LYS A 247 -25.53 -5.50 -3.49
CA LYS A 247 -26.86 -5.48 -2.85
C LYS A 247 -26.79 -5.16 -1.36
N SER A 248 -25.79 -5.73 -0.67
CA SER A 248 -25.55 -5.45 0.74
C SER A 248 -25.09 -4.01 0.95
N LEU A 249 -24.11 -3.55 0.14
CA LEU A 249 -23.64 -2.17 0.22
C LEU A 249 -24.75 -1.15 -0.09
N GLU A 250 -25.62 -1.43 -1.06
CA GLU A 250 -26.75 -0.57 -1.41
C GLU A 250 -27.64 -0.29 -0.19
N LEU A 251 -28.07 -1.33 0.53
CA LEU A 251 -28.90 -1.19 1.72
C LEU A 251 -28.15 -0.49 2.86
N ILE A 252 -26.90 -0.86 3.11
CA ILE A 252 -26.07 -0.22 4.16
C ILE A 252 -25.96 1.29 3.90
N ARG A 253 -25.60 1.68 2.66
CA ARG A 253 -25.44 3.09 2.28
C ARG A 253 -26.74 3.85 2.24
N LYS A 254 -27.86 3.21 1.83
CA LYS A 254 -29.21 3.81 1.90
C LYS A 254 -29.57 4.27 3.32
N HIS A 255 -29.08 3.56 4.33
CA HIS A 255 -29.28 3.92 5.75
C HIS A 255 -28.14 4.75 6.36
N GLY A 256 -27.13 5.14 5.57
CA GLY A 256 -26.04 6.01 6.00
C GLY A 256 -24.94 5.34 6.83
N PHE A 257 -24.94 4.01 6.94
CA PHE A 257 -23.96 3.27 7.73
C PHE A 257 -22.62 3.08 7.04
N SER A 258 -21.58 2.86 7.85
CA SER A 258 -20.32 2.29 7.38
C SER A 258 -20.48 0.80 7.06
N ALA A 259 -19.60 0.25 6.21
CA ALA A 259 -19.64 -1.16 5.81
C ALA A 259 -18.33 -1.85 6.20
N ALA A 260 -18.40 -3.10 6.65
CA ALA A 260 -17.26 -3.97 6.86
C ALA A 260 -17.32 -5.16 5.90
N LEU A 261 -16.48 -5.15 4.86
CA LEU A 261 -16.35 -6.24 3.91
C LEU A 261 -15.47 -7.33 4.52
N PHE A 262 -16.07 -8.43 4.98
CA PHE A 262 -15.37 -9.57 5.57
C PHE A 262 -15.00 -10.61 4.52
N ALA A 263 -13.74 -11.05 4.57
CA ALA A 263 -13.21 -12.13 3.75
C ALA A 263 -13.37 -11.93 2.22
N PRO A 264 -12.99 -10.76 1.64
CA PRO A 264 -12.96 -10.60 0.19
C PRO A 264 -11.94 -11.52 -0.52
N GLY A 265 -11.11 -12.23 0.26
CA GLY A 265 -10.28 -13.35 -0.20
C GLY A 265 -11.06 -14.39 -1.01
N TRP A 266 -12.39 -14.45 -0.85
CA TRP A 266 -13.31 -15.23 -1.70
C TRP A 266 -12.97 -15.14 -3.20
N VAL A 267 -12.66 -13.95 -3.72
CA VAL A 267 -12.34 -13.75 -5.14
C VAL A 267 -11.14 -14.60 -5.58
N TYR A 268 -10.16 -14.76 -4.71
CA TYR A 268 -8.96 -15.55 -4.97
C TYR A 268 -9.13 -17.03 -4.61
N GLU A 269 -9.86 -17.32 -3.52
CA GLU A 269 -10.01 -18.68 -3.00
C GLU A 269 -11.02 -19.52 -3.78
N CYS A 270 -12.06 -18.89 -4.31
CA CYS A 270 -13.18 -19.58 -4.95
C CYS A 270 -13.22 -19.44 -6.48
N LEU A 271 -12.37 -18.61 -7.08
CA LEU A 271 -12.28 -18.43 -8.53
C LEU A 271 -10.88 -18.82 -9.04
N GLU A 272 -10.72 -18.85 -10.36
CA GLU A 272 -9.44 -19.20 -11.00
C GLU A 272 -8.35 -18.16 -10.68
N LYS A 273 -7.28 -18.60 -10.00
CA LYS A 273 -6.17 -17.72 -9.55
C LYS A 273 -5.48 -16.99 -10.70
N ARG A 274 -5.39 -17.60 -11.88
CA ARG A 274 -4.82 -16.98 -13.09
C ARG A 274 -5.62 -15.77 -13.57
N ASP A 275 -6.91 -15.74 -13.25
CA ASP A 275 -7.86 -14.70 -13.65
C ASP A 275 -8.17 -13.76 -12.46
N PHE A 276 -7.38 -13.83 -11.39
CA PHE A 276 -7.64 -13.12 -10.13
C PHE A 276 -7.75 -11.60 -10.34
N PHE A 277 -6.89 -10.98 -11.14
CA PHE A 277 -6.97 -9.54 -11.39
C PHE A 277 -8.25 -9.14 -12.11
N GLN A 278 -8.66 -9.89 -13.13
CA GLN A 278 -9.92 -9.63 -13.83
C GLN A 278 -11.13 -9.82 -12.91
N ASN A 279 -11.08 -10.85 -12.05
CA ASN A 279 -12.16 -11.14 -11.11
C ASN A 279 -12.24 -10.12 -9.98
N GLN A 280 -11.09 -9.66 -9.47
CA GLN A 280 -11.02 -8.59 -8.47
C GLN A 280 -11.48 -7.26 -9.05
N ASP A 281 -11.01 -6.87 -10.23
CA ASP A 281 -11.48 -5.66 -10.93
C ASP A 281 -13.00 -5.71 -11.16
N LYS A 282 -13.53 -6.87 -11.54
CA LYS A 282 -14.98 -7.08 -11.68
C LYS A 282 -15.69 -6.90 -10.35
N PHE A 283 -15.20 -7.51 -9.28
CA PHE A 283 -15.78 -7.42 -7.94
C PHE A 283 -15.84 -5.95 -7.47
N TRP A 284 -14.73 -5.23 -7.46
CA TRP A 284 -14.68 -3.85 -6.98
C TRP A 284 -15.47 -2.87 -7.86
N ARG A 285 -15.51 -3.09 -9.17
CA ARG A 285 -16.35 -2.29 -10.08
C ARG A 285 -17.85 -2.41 -9.79
N LEU A 286 -18.32 -3.58 -9.35
CA LEU A 286 -19.73 -3.73 -8.96
C LEU A 286 -20.06 -2.89 -7.71
N LEU A 287 -19.08 -2.68 -6.84
CA LEU A 287 -19.22 -1.94 -5.58
C LEU A 287 -18.99 -0.43 -5.73
N GLU A 288 -18.31 0.01 -6.81
CA GLU A 288 -17.79 1.37 -7.01
C GLU A 288 -18.79 2.48 -6.64
N ARG A 289 -20.05 2.36 -7.04
CA ARG A 289 -21.08 3.38 -6.78
C ARG A 289 -21.42 3.58 -5.29
N PHE A 290 -21.06 2.63 -4.43
CA PHE A 290 -21.32 2.62 -2.99
C PHE A 290 -20.06 2.86 -2.15
N LEU A 291 -18.91 3.02 -2.80
CA LEU A 291 -17.62 3.18 -2.17
C LEU A 291 -17.20 4.66 -2.20
N SER A 292 -17.03 5.23 -1.02
CA SER A 292 -16.43 6.55 -0.86
C SER A 292 -14.96 6.50 -1.23
N THR A 293 -14.47 7.51 -1.96
CA THR A 293 -13.04 7.68 -2.26
C THR A 293 -12.39 8.76 -1.40
N HIS A 294 -11.08 8.70 -1.24
CA HIS A 294 -10.28 9.78 -0.66
C HIS A 294 -9.19 10.29 -1.60
N SER A 295 -8.85 11.56 -1.45
CA SER A 295 -7.86 12.29 -2.25
C SER A 295 -6.47 12.23 -1.61
N ILE A 296 -5.45 12.30 -2.47
CA ILE A 296 -4.03 12.37 -2.10
C ILE A 296 -3.69 13.79 -1.64
N CYS A 297 -3.05 13.95 -0.48
CA CYS A 297 -2.83 15.27 0.14
C CYS A 297 -1.36 15.70 0.23
N SER A 298 -0.42 14.98 -0.38
CA SER A 298 1.02 15.25 -0.19
C SER A 298 1.83 15.18 -1.48
N LEU A 299 2.90 15.99 -1.53
CA LEU A 299 3.97 15.93 -2.53
C LEU A 299 5.28 15.41 -1.90
N PRO A 300 6.18 14.79 -2.69
CA PRO A 300 5.99 14.43 -4.09
C PRO A 300 4.97 13.29 -4.26
N PHE A 301 4.09 13.40 -5.25
CA PHE A 301 3.23 12.30 -5.66
C PHE A 301 3.87 11.61 -6.86
N VAL A 302 4.22 10.33 -6.69
CA VAL A 302 4.86 9.54 -7.73
C VAL A 302 4.29 8.12 -7.73
N THR A 303 3.94 7.63 -8.92
CA THR A 303 3.55 6.23 -9.10
C THR A 303 4.00 5.70 -10.46
N SER A 304 4.60 4.52 -10.46
CA SER A 304 4.85 3.67 -11.63
C SER A 304 3.79 2.60 -11.83
N PHE A 305 2.69 2.69 -11.06
CA PHE A 305 1.60 1.71 -11.05
C PHE A 305 2.06 0.30 -10.63
N CYS A 306 3.18 0.20 -9.90
CA CYS A 306 3.68 -1.07 -9.40
C CYS A 306 2.68 -1.69 -8.41
N LEU A 307 2.23 -2.91 -8.68
CA LEU A 307 1.36 -3.70 -7.81
C LEU A 307 2.10 -4.38 -6.65
N GLY A 308 3.41 -4.18 -6.55
CA GLY A 308 4.27 -4.90 -5.63
C GLY A 308 4.53 -6.35 -6.07
N LEU A 309 4.34 -6.65 -7.36
CA LEU A 309 4.61 -7.96 -7.93
C LEU A 309 4.87 -7.88 -9.43
N GLY A 310 5.43 -8.95 -10.00
CA GLY A 310 5.57 -9.11 -11.44
C GLY A 310 6.25 -10.41 -11.82
N THR A 311 6.21 -10.75 -13.11
CA THR A 311 6.93 -11.90 -13.70
C THR A 311 8.40 -11.60 -14.01
N ARG A 312 8.77 -10.33 -13.86
CA ARG A 312 10.12 -9.78 -13.99
C ARG A 312 10.19 -8.49 -13.20
N ARG A 313 11.40 -8.07 -12.87
CA ARG A 313 11.68 -6.80 -12.22
C ARG A 313 12.34 -5.85 -13.21
N VAL A 314 11.71 -4.70 -13.40
CA VAL A 314 12.15 -3.66 -14.33
C VAL A 314 12.51 -2.40 -13.57
N CYS A 315 13.54 -1.68 -14.01
CA CYS A 315 13.91 -0.38 -13.48
C CYS A 315 14.22 0.56 -14.65
N TYR A 316 13.43 1.62 -14.76
CA TYR A 316 13.51 2.62 -15.82
C TYR A 316 13.59 1.99 -17.23
N GLY A 317 12.68 1.05 -17.49
CA GLY A 317 12.56 0.32 -18.76
C GLY A 317 13.65 -0.73 -19.01
N LYS A 318 14.58 -0.94 -18.07
CA LYS A 318 15.63 -1.96 -18.16
C LYS A 318 15.31 -3.14 -17.25
N GLU A 319 15.34 -4.34 -17.80
CA GLU A 319 15.15 -5.58 -17.05
C GLU A 319 16.31 -5.80 -16.09
N GLN A 320 15.99 -6.08 -14.83
CA GLN A 320 16.98 -6.31 -13.77
C GLN A 320 17.05 -7.77 -13.33
N ALA A 321 15.89 -8.41 -13.21
CA ALA A 321 15.76 -9.80 -12.82
C ALA A 321 14.57 -10.42 -13.55
N VAL A 322 14.75 -11.64 -14.02
CA VAL A 322 13.69 -12.46 -14.62
C VAL A 322 13.16 -13.40 -13.54
N GLY A 323 11.85 -13.59 -13.48
CA GLY A 323 11.21 -14.48 -12.54
C GLY A 323 10.12 -13.80 -11.71
N PRO A 324 9.19 -14.59 -11.15
CA PRO A 324 8.13 -14.09 -10.33
C PRO A 324 8.69 -13.46 -9.05
N TRP A 325 8.13 -12.33 -8.64
CA TRP A 325 8.43 -11.72 -7.36
C TRP A 325 7.18 -11.07 -6.78
N TYR A 326 7.10 -11.06 -5.46
CA TYR A 326 6.01 -10.49 -4.68
C TYR A 326 6.56 -9.77 -3.44
N HIS A 327 6.17 -8.52 -3.24
CA HIS A 327 6.52 -7.71 -2.10
C HIS A 327 5.49 -6.55 -1.93
N PRO A 328 4.52 -6.65 -1.01
CA PRO A 328 3.47 -5.64 -0.86
C PRO A 328 4.00 -4.22 -0.54
N SER A 329 5.10 -4.11 0.22
CA SER A 329 5.75 -2.80 0.46
C SER A 329 6.21 -2.08 -0.82
N ALA A 330 6.39 -2.80 -1.93
CA ALA A 330 6.77 -2.24 -3.23
C ALA A 330 5.56 -1.72 -4.04
N GLN A 331 4.35 -1.84 -3.50
CA GLN A 331 3.14 -1.35 -4.14
C GLN A 331 3.09 0.18 -4.11
N GLU A 332 2.79 0.76 -5.26
CA GLU A 332 2.61 2.21 -5.43
C GLU A 332 1.13 2.54 -5.71
N THR A 333 0.78 3.81 -5.60
CA THR A 333 -0.60 4.28 -5.70
C THR A 333 -1.23 3.91 -7.05
N GLN A 334 -2.36 3.20 -7.01
CA GLN A 334 -3.14 2.85 -8.18
C GLN A 334 -4.19 3.92 -8.51
N PRO A 335 -4.61 4.06 -9.79
CA PRO A 335 -5.59 5.06 -10.18
C PRO A 335 -7.00 4.69 -9.72
N LEU A 336 -7.92 5.64 -9.87
CA LEU A 336 -9.35 5.36 -9.88
C LEU A 336 -9.65 4.40 -11.07
N PHE A 337 -10.07 3.18 -10.75
CA PHE A 337 -10.41 2.16 -11.76
C PHE A 337 -11.82 2.39 -12.27
N GLY A 338 -11.98 2.37 -13.60
CA GLY A 338 -13.29 2.52 -14.21
C GLY A 338 -13.24 2.63 -15.73
N GLU A 339 -14.42 2.54 -16.35
CA GLU A 339 -14.64 2.91 -17.74
C GLU A 339 -15.24 4.31 -17.77
N HIS A 340 -14.50 5.27 -18.31
CA HIS A 340 -14.99 6.61 -18.52
C HIS A 340 -15.61 6.70 -19.92
N LYS A 341 -16.91 6.93 -19.99
CA LYS A 341 -17.64 7.23 -21.24
C LYS A 341 -17.93 8.71 -21.30
N LEU A 342 -17.82 9.29 -22.50
CA LEU A 342 -18.28 10.65 -22.73
C LEU A 342 -19.79 10.75 -22.47
N ALA A 343 -20.23 11.90 -21.97
CA ALA A 343 -21.64 12.18 -21.73
C ALA A 343 -22.42 12.31 -23.06
N GLY A 344 -23.73 12.05 -23.01
CA GLY A 344 -24.63 12.12 -24.16
C GLY A 344 -24.54 10.90 -25.08
N ASP A 345 -24.86 11.09 -26.37
CA ASP A 345 -24.89 10.01 -27.39
C ASP A 345 -23.50 9.69 -27.98
N SER A 346 -22.42 10.27 -27.43
CA SER A 346 -21.07 10.02 -27.90
C SER A 346 -20.63 8.59 -27.60
N ARG A 347 -20.02 7.93 -28.59
CA ARG A 347 -19.46 6.59 -28.46
C ARG A 347 -18.06 6.56 -27.85
N GLY A 348 -17.49 7.70 -27.47
CA GLY A 348 -16.12 7.80 -26.99
C GLY A 348 -15.95 7.29 -25.56
N TRP A 349 -14.89 6.52 -25.33
CA TRP A 349 -14.61 5.91 -24.04
C TRP A 349 -13.12 5.69 -23.78
N VAL A 350 -12.75 5.61 -22.51
CA VAL A 350 -11.42 5.19 -22.03
C VAL A 350 -11.59 4.24 -20.86
N LYS A 351 -10.85 3.12 -20.87
CA LYS A 351 -10.84 2.13 -19.81
C LYS A 351 -9.42 1.89 -19.32
N THR A 352 -9.27 1.81 -18.01
CA THR A 352 -8.00 1.52 -17.34
C THR A 352 -7.94 0.07 -16.86
N HIS A 353 -6.76 -0.53 -16.90
CA HIS A 353 -6.48 -1.84 -16.28
C HIS A 353 -4.99 -1.99 -15.98
N CYS A 354 -4.66 -2.65 -14.88
CA CYS A 354 -3.26 -2.95 -14.56
C CYS A 354 -2.73 -4.08 -15.44
N CYS A 355 -1.43 -4.03 -15.76
CA CYS A 355 -0.82 -4.97 -16.68
C CYS A 355 0.59 -5.35 -16.21
N LEU A 356 0.87 -6.66 -16.14
CA LEU A 356 2.19 -7.20 -15.78
C LEU A 356 3.11 -7.45 -16.99
N THR A 357 2.59 -7.31 -18.21
CA THR A 357 3.33 -7.68 -19.43
C THR A 357 4.54 -6.79 -19.67
N ASP A 358 4.45 -5.49 -19.40
CA ASP A 358 5.55 -4.53 -19.57
C ASP A 358 5.44 -3.46 -18.47
N ALA A 359 6.57 -2.90 -18.05
CA ALA A 359 6.64 -1.96 -16.94
C ALA A 359 7.78 -0.97 -17.14
N TRP A 360 7.63 0.23 -16.61
CA TRP A 360 8.73 1.19 -16.55
C TRP A 360 9.58 0.97 -15.30
N HIS A 361 8.93 0.83 -14.14
CA HIS A 361 9.59 0.57 -12.87
C HIS A 361 8.74 -0.40 -12.04
N GLY A 362 9.39 -1.36 -11.37
CA GLY A 362 8.71 -2.41 -10.62
C GLY A 362 8.33 -3.59 -11.52
N GLY A 363 7.05 -3.98 -11.49
CA GLY A 363 6.56 -5.20 -12.17
C GLY A 363 5.23 -5.02 -12.91
N SER A 364 4.71 -3.79 -12.97
CA SER A 364 3.43 -3.48 -13.60
C SER A 364 3.45 -2.10 -14.25
N SER A 365 2.48 -1.87 -15.13
CA SER A 365 2.11 -0.56 -15.67
C SER A 365 0.59 -0.45 -15.76
N LEU A 366 0.10 0.77 -16.00
CA LEU A 366 -1.31 1.00 -16.29
C LEU A 366 -1.55 0.97 -17.79
N LEU A 367 -2.48 0.13 -18.26
CA LEU A 367 -2.88 0.08 -19.66
C LEU A 367 -4.23 0.80 -19.85
N LEU A 368 -4.24 1.76 -20.76
CA LEU A 368 -5.40 2.53 -21.17
C LEU A 368 -5.80 2.11 -22.58
N ARG A 369 -7.07 1.76 -22.74
CA ARG A 369 -7.67 1.49 -24.04
C ARG A 369 -8.81 2.45 -24.24
N GLY A 370 -9.01 2.89 -25.46
CA GLY A 370 -10.11 3.80 -25.74
C GLY A 370 -10.41 3.97 -27.20
N LEU A 371 -11.52 4.65 -27.43
CA LEU A 371 -12.06 5.01 -28.72
C LEU A 371 -12.32 6.52 -28.74
N ILE A 372 -11.80 7.20 -29.76
CA ILE A 372 -12.10 8.59 -30.05
C ILE A 372 -12.96 8.63 -31.32
N PRO A 373 -14.28 8.85 -31.21
CA PRO A 373 -15.14 8.82 -32.38
C PRO A 373 -15.07 10.16 -33.14
N PRO A 374 -15.55 10.21 -34.40
CA PRO A 374 -15.41 11.37 -35.29
C PRO A 374 -15.98 12.68 -34.75
N GLU A 375 -16.97 12.60 -33.86
CA GLU A 375 -17.75 13.73 -33.36
C GLU A 375 -17.02 14.53 -32.27
N VAL A 376 -15.92 14.00 -31.73
CA VAL A 376 -15.14 14.63 -30.65
C VAL A 376 -13.65 14.61 -30.96
N ASP A 377 -12.94 15.66 -30.57
CA ASP A 377 -11.50 15.75 -30.82
C ASP A 377 -10.67 14.95 -29.81
N SER A 378 -11.22 14.72 -28.61
CA SER A 378 -10.51 14.06 -27.52
C SER A 378 -11.42 13.31 -26.57
N VAL A 379 -10.81 12.36 -25.87
CA VAL A 379 -11.35 11.69 -24.68
C VAL A 379 -10.35 11.84 -23.54
N ALA A 380 -10.81 11.90 -22.30
CA ALA A 380 -9.94 11.99 -21.15
C ALA A 380 -10.40 11.04 -20.05
N VAL A 381 -9.48 10.63 -19.19
CA VAL A 381 -9.79 9.85 -17.99
C VAL A 381 -9.14 10.51 -16.78
N ARG A 382 -9.91 10.65 -15.71
CA ARG A 382 -9.38 11.03 -14.40
C ARG A 382 -8.70 9.82 -13.78
N LEU A 383 -7.41 9.95 -13.48
CA LEU A 383 -6.64 8.89 -12.83
C LEU A 383 -6.57 9.05 -11.32
N PHE A 384 -6.42 10.29 -10.83
CA PHE A 384 -6.24 10.55 -9.40
C PHE A 384 -7.05 11.75 -8.95
N SER A 385 -7.55 11.69 -7.72
CA SER A 385 -8.04 12.85 -6.98
C SER A 385 -6.98 13.29 -5.99
N LEU A 386 -6.70 14.59 -5.97
CA LEU A 386 -5.71 15.26 -5.15
C LEU A 386 -6.41 16.35 -4.32
N HIS A 387 -5.80 16.70 -3.20
CA HIS A 387 -6.19 17.82 -2.37
C HIS A 387 -4.92 18.47 -1.85
N ILE A 388 -4.18 19.08 -2.76
CA ILE A 388 -2.82 19.58 -2.49
C ILE A 388 -2.79 21.10 -2.70
N PRO A 389 -2.47 21.91 -1.68
CA PRO A 389 -2.16 23.32 -1.87
C PRO A 389 -0.97 23.45 -2.82
N VAL A 390 -1.17 24.15 -3.93
CA VAL A 390 -0.18 24.13 -5.01
C VAL A 390 1.05 24.95 -4.63
N PRO A 391 2.28 24.38 -4.69
CA PRO A 391 3.48 25.18 -4.54
C PRO A 391 3.63 26.15 -5.73
N PRO A 392 4.41 27.25 -5.62
CA PRO A 392 4.51 28.27 -6.66
C PRO A 392 4.84 27.73 -8.06
N LYS A 393 5.60 26.62 -8.13
CA LYS A 393 5.93 25.94 -9.36
C LYS A 393 5.88 24.42 -9.15
N VAL A 394 5.13 23.74 -10.01
CA VAL A 394 5.01 22.28 -10.02
C VAL A 394 5.67 21.74 -11.29
N PHE A 395 6.42 20.65 -11.14
CA PHE A 395 6.84 19.82 -12.26
C PHE A 395 5.97 18.58 -12.35
N LEU A 396 5.60 18.25 -13.59
CA LEU A 396 4.92 17.01 -13.90
C LEU A 396 5.79 16.19 -14.83
N SER A 397 5.78 14.88 -14.66
CA SER A 397 6.36 13.92 -15.60
C SER A 397 5.37 12.81 -15.88
N MET A 398 5.31 12.37 -17.13
CA MET A 398 4.52 11.23 -17.56
C MET A 398 5.38 10.37 -18.49
N VAL A 399 5.55 9.11 -18.14
CA VAL A 399 6.22 8.10 -18.97
C VAL A 399 5.15 7.19 -19.57
N TYR A 400 5.13 7.06 -20.89
CA TYR A 400 4.13 6.27 -21.59
C TYR A 400 4.68 5.56 -22.83
N LYS A 401 3.90 4.63 -23.38
CA LYS A 401 4.21 3.87 -24.59
C LYS A 401 2.92 3.47 -25.30
N PHE A 402 2.82 3.68 -26.61
CA PHE A 402 1.69 3.17 -27.40
C PHE A 402 1.96 1.74 -27.86
N GLU A 403 0.90 0.93 -27.97
CA GLU A 403 0.95 -0.37 -28.64
C GLU A 403 0.49 -0.23 -30.09
N GLY A 404 1.38 -0.51 -31.04
CA GLY A 404 1.13 -0.30 -32.46
C GLY A 404 1.41 1.13 -32.93
N SER A 405 1.27 1.36 -34.23
CA SER A 405 1.35 2.70 -34.84
C SER A 405 0.03 3.43 -34.64
N THR A 406 0.08 4.63 -34.08
CA THR A 406 -1.08 5.50 -33.91
C THR A 406 -0.64 6.96 -33.98
N ASP A 407 -1.46 7.81 -34.58
CA ASP A 407 -1.27 9.26 -34.60
C ASP A 407 -1.96 9.95 -33.41
N VAL A 408 -2.61 9.19 -32.53
CA VAL A 408 -3.23 9.70 -31.31
C VAL A 408 -2.19 10.35 -30.41
N GLN A 409 -2.49 11.57 -29.97
CA GLN A 409 -1.65 12.32 -29.04
C GLN A 409 -2.14 12.13 -27.62
N VAL A 410 -1.22 11.85 -26.69
CA VAL A 410 -1.50 11.77 -25.25
C VAL A 410 -0.97 12.99 -24.51
N ALA A 411 -1.77 13.57 -23.62
CA ALA A 411 -1.38 14.70 -22.78
C ALA A 411 -1.81 14.51 -21.33
N LEU A 412 -1.07 15.15 -20.43
CA LEU A 412 -1.43 15.22 -19.02
C LEU A 412 -2.25 16.50 -18.78
N GLU A 413 -3.29 16.42 -17.97
CA GLU A 413 -4.16 17.53 -17.63
C GLU A 413 -4.39 17.60 -16.12
N LEU A 414 -4.66 18.80 -15.62
CA LEU A 414 -4.87 19.09 -14.21
C LEU A 414 -6.16 19.87 -14.02
N THR A 415 -6.84 19.67 -12.90
CA THR A 415 -7.90 20.57 -12.43
C THR A 415 -7.45 21.28 -11.16
N THR A 416 -7.79 22.56 -11.05
CA THR A 416 -7.51 23.37 -9.85
C THR A 416 -8.78 24.00 -9.30
N GLY A 417 -8.95 23.95 -7.98
CA GLY A 417 -9.99 24.68 -7.26
C GLY A 417 -9.46 25.96 -6.62
N ASP A 418 -10.35 26.90 -6.30
CA ASP A 418 -9.99 28.07 -5.50
C ASP A 418 -9.67 27.62 -4.06
N ALA A 419 -8.53 28.06 -3.52
CA ALA A 419 -8.12 27.75 -2.15
C ALA A 419 -9.15 28.22 -1.10
N SER A 420 -10.00 29.20 -1.44
CA SER A 420 -11.08 29.68 -0.57
C SER A 420 -12.32 28.77 -0.53
N SER A 421 -12.48 27.87 -1.51
CA SER A 421 -13.65 26.99 -1.67
C SER A 421 -13.52 25.66 -0.88
N CYS A 422 -13.28 25.74 0.43
CA CYS A 422 -13.29 24.59 1.32
C CYS A 422 -14.71 24.35 1.88
N HIS A 423 -15.56 23.61 1.16
CA HIS A 423 -16.81 23.10 1.71
C HIS A 423 -16.69 21.61 2.01
N VAL A 424 -16.78 21.26 3.30
CA VAL A 424 -16.95 19.89 3.77
C VAL A 424 -18.44 19.54 3.66
N GLY A 425 -18.81 18.82 2.60
CA GLY A 425 -20.15 18.28 2.38
C GLY A 425 -20.11 17.24 1.26
N GLY A 426 -20.69 16.06 1.51
CA GLY A 426 -20.48 14.82 0.76
C GLY A 426 -20.35 14.97 -0.76
N MET A 427 -19.20 14.56 -1.30
CA MET A 427 -18.95 14.51 -2.73
C MET A 427 -19.69 13.33 -3.36
N LEU A 428 -20.94 13.56 -3.73
CA LEU A 428 -21.57 12.93 -4.87
C LEU A 428 -21.79 14.04 -5.91
N VAL A 429 -21.25 13.84 -7.10
CA VAL A 429 -21.32 14.71 -8.30
C VAL A 429 -20.34 15.90 -8.30
N LEU A 430 -19.62 16.00 -9.42
CA LEU A 430 -18.69 17.07 -9.80
C LEU A 430 -19.32 18.45 -9.60
N ASN A 431 -18.76 19.27 -8.71
CA ASN A 431 -18.90 20.72 -8.87
C ASN A 431 -17.91 21.17 -9.95
N GLU A 432 -18.46 21.59 -11.10
CA GLU A 432 -17.75 22.20 -12.24
C GLU A 432 -17.17 23.59 -11.94
N THR A 433 -16.78 23.87 -10.69
CA THR A 433 -16.24 25.17 -10.28
C THR A 433 -14.72 25.25 -10.37
N GLY A 434 -14.04 24.19 -10.82
CA GLY A 434 -12.59 24.12 -11.00
C GLY A 434 -12.12 24.54 -12.40
N SER A 435 -10.94 25.14 -12.48
CA SER A 435 -10.27 25.45 -13.76
C SER A 435 -9.48 24.24 -14.25
N ARG A 436 -9.70 23.83 -15.50
CA ARG A 436 -8.96 22.74 -16.16
C ARG A 436 -7.78 23.30 -16.96
N HIS A 437 -6.60 22.70 -16.79
CA HIS A 437 -5.35 23.10 -17.41
C HIS A 437 -4.76 21.96 -18.23
N SER A 438 -4.42 22.25 -19.49
CA SER A 438 -3.72 21.32 -20.39
C SER A 438 -2.31 21.88 -20.65
N PRO A 439 -1.33 21.60 -19.76
CA PRO A 439 0.02 22.13 -19.89
C PRO A 439 0.71 21.63 -21.16
N ARG A 440 1.52 22.50 -21.76
CA ARG A 440 2.32 22.13 -22.94
C ARG A 440 3.59 21.38 -22.50
N PRO A 441 3.93 20.26 -23.16
CA PRO A 441 5.18 19.57 -22.87
C PRO A 441 6.40 20.46 -23.12
N LEU A 442 7.38 20.36 -22.24
CA LEU A 442 8.69 20.98 -22.41
C LEU A 442 9.43 20.30 -23.58
N ARG A 443 9.99 21.09 -24.49
CA ARG A 443 10.85 20.57 -25.57
C ARG A 443 12.25 20.22 -25.08
N VAL A 444 12.77 21.05 -24.18
CA VAL A 444 14.07 20.87 -23.53
C VAL A 444 13.87 21.19 -22.04
N PRO A 445 14.37 20.33 -21.14
CA PRO A 445 14.29 20.60 -19.71
C PRO A 445 15.12 21.82 -19.29
N PRO A 446 14.68 22.60 -18.28
CA PRO A 446 15.50 23.67 -17.71
C PRO A 446 16.85 23.12 -17.22
N THR A 447 17.96 23.83 -17.51
CA THR A 447 19.33 23.38 -17.18
C THR A 447 19.50 23.03 -15.69
N ARG A 448 18.81 23.78 -14.80
CA ARG A 448 18.82 23.54 -13.35
C ARG A 448 18.26 22.17 -12.96
N LEU A 449 17.45 21.57 -13.82
CA LEU A 449 16.79 20.29 -13.63
C LEU A 449 17.31 19.22 -14.57
N ALA A 450 18.42 19.46 -15.26
CA ALA A 450 19.03 18.48 -16.15
C ALA A 450 19.32 17.14 -15.44
N ARG A 451 19.57 17.17 -14.12
CA ARG A 451 19.72 15.96 -13.29
C ARG A 451 18.47 15.07 -13.24
N TRP A 452 17.28 15.67 -13.29
CA TRP A 452 15.99 14.97 -13.20
C TRP A 452 15.36 14.75 -14.59
N ALA A 453 15.55 15.69 -15.49
CA ALA A 453 14.79 15.81 -16.72
C ALA A 453 15.60 15.52 -17.99
N SER A 454 16.84 15.01 -17.87
CA SER A 454 17.73 14.72 -19.01
C SER A 454 17.11 13.79 -20.06
N SER A 455 16.19 12.93 -19.65
CA SER A 455 15.43 11.99 -20.50
C SER A 455 14.11 12.56 -21.04
N CYS A 456 13.70 13.78 -20.66
CA CYS A 456 12.46 14.40 -21.12
C CYS A 456 12.49 14.67 -22.64
N GLY A 457 11.41 14.29 -23.32
CA GLY A 457 11.27 14.46 -24.77
C GLY A 457 12.04 13.44 -25.60
N GLN A 458 12.72 12.48 -24.97
CA GLN A 458 13.46 11.42 -25.66
C GLN A 458 12.69 10.09 -25.65
N GLN A 459 12.96 9.27 -26.66
CA GLN A 459 12.58 7.87 -26.67
C GLN A 459 13.59 7.08 -25.83
N LEU A 460 13.09 6.42 -24.80
CA LEU A 460 13.85 5.66 -23.81
C LEU A 460 13.87 4.17 -24.17
N SER A 461 14.70 3.41 -23.47
CA SER A 461 14.83 1.95 -23.67
C SER A 461 13.47 1.28 -23.65
N GLY A 462 13.24 0.31 -24.55
CA GLY A 462 11.97 -0.42 -24.62
C GLY A 462 10.81 0.36 -25.26
N GLY A 463 11.06 1.52 -25.87
CA GLY A 463 10.07 2.31 -26.60
C GLY A 463 9.22 3.23 -25.72
N TRP A 464 9.64 3.44 -24.47
CA TRP A 464 9.01 4.40 -23.56
C TRP A 464 9.30 5.85 -23.99
N ILE A 465 8.36 6.74 -23.78
CA ILE A 465 8.47 8.18 -24.06
C ILE A 465 8.20 8.92 -22.76
N GLN A 466 9.09 9.83 -22.38
CA GLN A 466 8.89 10.71 -21.23
C GLN A 466 8.49 12.10 -21.68
N ARG A 467 7.38 12.62 -21.14
CA ARG A 467 6.96 14.01 -21.28
C ARG A 467 7.05 14.71 -19.93
N CYS A 468 7.57 15.92 -19.95
CA CYS A 468 7.75 16.73 -18.74
C CYS A 468 7.06 18.08 -18.94
N TYR A 469 6.52 18.61 -17.86
CA TYR A 469 5.73 19.84 -17.87
C TYR A 469 6.18 20.72 -16.70
N GLU A 470 6.19 22.02 -16.92
CA GLU A 470 6.39 23.02 -15.87
C GLU A 470 5.12 23.86 -15.80
N VAL A 471 4.50 23.92 -14.62
CA VAL A 471 3.27 24.69 -14.43
C VAL A 471 3.46 25.66 -13.28
N ASN A 472 3.23 26.95 -13.54
CA ASN A 472 3.18 27.99 -12.52
C ASN A 472 1.72 28.16 -12.11
N LEU A 473 1.44 27.85 -10.85
CA LEU A 473 0.12 27.89 -10.26
C LEU A 473 0.27 28.59 -8.91
N HIS A 474 -0.63 29.53 -8.60
CA HIS A 474 -0.55 30.33 -7.39
C HIS A 474 -1.93 30.46 -6.76
N GLY A 475 -2.01 30.27 -5.44
CA GLY A 475 -3.23 30.49 -4.67
C GLY A 475 -4.37 29.52 -4.97
N CYS A 476 -4.07 28.31 -5.47
CA CYS A 476 -5.07 27.31 -5.80
C CYS A 476 -4.77 25.95 -5.17
N LEU A 477 -5.76 25.07 -5.19
CA LEU A 477 -5.66 23.68 -4.78
C LEU A 477 -5.63 22.77 -6.03
N LEU A 478 -4.69 21.84 -6.12
CA LEU A 478 -4.70 20.80 -7.15
C LEU A 478 -5.72 19.72 -6.78
N GLN A 479 -6.68 19.46 -7.68
CA GLN A 479 -7.86 18.63 -7.42
C GLN A 479 -7.85 17.29 -8.15
N ASP A 480 -7.52 17.26 -9.43
CA ASP A 480 -7.50 16.01 -10.20
C ASP A 480 -6.33 15.99 -11.17
N LEU A 481 -5.88 14.77 -11.46
CA LEU A 481 -4.89 14.46 -12.49
C LEU A 481 -5.57 13.58 -13.55
N LEU A 482 -5.58 14.07 -14.78
CA LEU A 482 -6.22 13.41 -15.90
C LEU A 482 -5.21 13.15 -17.01
N VAL A 483 -5.51 12.14 -17.83
CA VAL A 483 -4.81 11.88 -19.07
C VAL A 483 -5.80 12.01 -20.22
N SER A 484 -5.47 12.84 -21.20
CA SER A 484 -6.26 13.03 -22.40
C SER A 484 -5.60 12.43 -23.63
N PHE A 485 -6.45 11.92 -24.52
CA PHE A 485 -6.09 11.35 -25.81
C PHE A 485 -6.83 12.15 -26.87
N SER A 486 -6.11 12.65 -27.86
CA SER A 486 -6.65 13.52 -28.91
C SER A 486 -6.24 13.03 -30.28
N ARG A 487 -7.14 13.23 -31.25
CA ARG A 487 -6.87 12.92 -32.65
C ARG A 487 -5.95 13.99 -33.26
N PRO A 488 -5.23 13.66 -34.34
CA PRO A 488 -4.50 14.66 -35.11
C PRO A 488 -5.43 15.79 -35.56
N PRO A 489 -4.98 17.05 -35.54
CA PRO A 489 -5.78 18.18 -35.99
C PRO A 489 -6.32 17.96 -37.41
N GLY A 490 -7.63 18.06 -37.59
CA GLY A 490 -8.29 17.90 -38.89
C GLY A 490 -8.69 16.47 -39.27
N SER A 491 -8.32 15.45 -38.47
CA SER A 491 -8.80 14.09 -38.68
C SER A 491 -10.28 13.95 -38.33
N ARG A 492 -11.05 13.30 -39.20
CA ARG A 492 -12.45 12.91 -38.96
C ARG A 492 -12.62 11.39 -38.86
N GLU A 493 -11.52 10.66 -38.81
CA GLU A 493 -11.55 9.21 -38.65
C GLU A 493 -11.72 8.84 -37.18
N GLU A 494 -12.36 7.70 -36.96
CA GLU A 494 -12.50 7.07 -35.66
C GLU A 494 -11.14 6.44 -35.29
N GLU A 495 -10.63 6.76 -34.10
CA GLU A 495 -9.31 6.31 -33.68
C GLU A 495 -9.41 5.41 -32.45
N ASN A 496 -8.85 4.21 -32.57
CA ASN A 496 -8.65 3.31 -31.44
C ASN A 496 -7.23 3.44 -30.94
N PHE A 497 -7.03 3.40 -29.62
CA PHE A 497 -5.69 3.44 -29.05
C PHE A 497 -5.52 2.46 -27.89
N ILE A 498 -4.29 2.01 -27.74
CA ILE A 498 -3.81 1.30 -26.57
C ILE A 498 -2.54 2.02 -26.10
N CYS A 499 -2.60 2.63 -24.93
CA CYS A 499 -1.51 3.40 -24.35
C CYS A 499 -1.19 2.87 -22.97
N ARG A 500 0.08 2.62 -22.72
CA ARG A 500 0.62 2.15 -21.45
C ARG A 500 1.27 3.30 -20.72
N LEU A 501 0.86 3.58 -19.49
CA LEU A 501 1.53 4.52 -18.59
C LEU A 501 2.46 3.75 -17.67
N GLY A 502 3.73 4.13 -17.72
CA GLY A 502 4.79 3.55 -16.92
C GLY A 502 5.05 4.35 -15.65
N GLU A 503 4.78 5.66 -15.66
CA GLU A 503 4.97 6.51 -14.51
C GLU A 503 4.24 7.85 -14.64
N ILE A 504 3.74 8.37 -13.52
CA ILE A 504 3.34 9.76 -13.37
C ILE A 504 3.99 10.35 -12.12
N GLN A 505 4.48 11.59 -12.24
CA GLN A 505 5.06 12.37 -11.15
C GLN A 505 4.40 13.74 -11.09
N VAL A 506 4.12 14.19 -9.86
CA VAL A 506 3.75 15.57 -9.50
C VAL A 506 4.68 15.96 -8.36
N VAL A 507 5.56 16.93 -8.60
CA VAL A 507 6.63 17.30 -7.67
C VAL A 507 6.74 18.80 -7.52
N ASP A 508 7.10 19.24 -6.33
CA ASP A 508 7.49 20.63 -6.11
C ASP A 508 8.83 20.90 -6.83
N ALA A 509 8.87 21.94 -7.65
CA ALA A 509 10.09 22.38 -8.31
C ALA A 509 11.24 22.66 -7.35
N SER A 510 10.93 23.19 -6.16
CA SER A 510 11.93 23.55 -5.19
C SER A 510 12.58 22.32 -4.55
N SER A 511 11.81 21.23 -4.36
CA SER A 511 12.31 20.00 -3.75
C SER A 511 13.33 19.29 -4.63
N LEU A 512 13.22 19.40 -5.96
CA LEU A 512 14.18 18.83 -6.91
C LEU A 512 15.58 19.47 -6.86
N LEU A 513 15.68 20.69 -6.33
CA LEU A 513 16.95 21.40 -6.18
C LEU A 513 17.64 21.10 -4.86
N ALA A 514 16.97 20.40 -3.94
CA ALA A 514 17.53 20.05 -2.65
C ALA A 514 18.72 19.08 -2.79
N PRO A 515 19.74 19.16 -1.90
CA PRO A 515 20.80 18.16 -1.83
C PRO A 515 20.23 16.76 -1.58
N LEU A 516 20.87 15.75 -2.17
CA LEU A 516 20.50 14.37 -1.94
C LEU A 516 20.93 13.96 -0.53
N PRO A 517 20.05 13.35 0.26
CA PRO A 517 20.47 12.77 1.53
C PRO A 517 21.37 11.56 1.25
N ARG A 518 22.46 11.47 2.02
CA ARG A 518 23.37 10.33 2.02
C ARG A 518 22.82 9.20 2.89
N VAL A 519 23.07 7.95 2.51
CA VAL A 519 22.85 6.82 3.42
C VAL A 519 23.95 6.80 4.48
N GLN A 520 23.57 6.86 5.75
CA GLN A 520 24.49 6.98 6.88
C GLN A 520 24.48 5.73 7.76
N ASN A 521 25.49 5.61 8.62
CA ASN A 521 25.56 4.61 9.69
C ASN A 521 25.29 3.17 9.23
N VAL A 522 25.91 2.76 8.12
CA VAL A 522 25.76 1.38 7.65
C VAL A 522 26.53 0.45 8.57
N THR A 523 25.83 -0.47 9.24
CA THR A 523 26.41 -1.44 10.18
C THR A 523 26.08 -2.87 9.78
N ILE A 524 26.88 -3.82 10.26
CA ILE A 524 26.71 -5.25 10.02
C ILE A 524 26.55 -5.95 11.37
N SER A 525 25.52 -6.77 11.50
CA SER A 525 25.21 -7.54 12.71
C SER A 525 24.86 -8.99 12.36
N GLN A 526 24.71 -9.84 13.39
CA GLN A 526 24.20 -11.22 13.26
C GLN A 526 24.92 -12.05 12.19
N ILE A 527 26.25 -11.97 12.21
CA ILE A 527 27.12 -12.63 11.24
C ILE A 527 27.15 -14.12 11.54
N ARG A 528 26.92 -14.93 10.52
CA ARG A 528 27.05 -16.38 10.53
C ARG A 528 27.84 -16.80 9.30
N TRP A 529 28.84 -17.65 9.55
CA TRP A 529 29.65 -18.27 8.52
C TRP A 529 29.33 -19.77 8.48
N LEU A 530 29.12 -20.31 7.28
CA LEU A 530 29.02 -21.75 7.06
C LEU A 530 30.04 -22.20 6.02
N PRO A 531 30.83 -23.26 6.29
CA PRO A 531 31.73 -23.81 5.30
C PRO A 531 30.94 -24.53 4.20
N LEU A 532 31.30 -24.29 2.93
CA LEU A 532 30.78 -25.06 1.81
C LEU A 532 31.75 -26.21 1.54
N ILE A 533 31.41 -27.42 2.00
CA ILE A 533 32.26 -28.61 1.84
C ILE A 533 32.05 -29.17 0.42
N THR A 534 32.94 -28.85 -0.49
CA THR A 534 33.15 -29.62 -1.73
C THR A 534 34.18 -30.70 -1.44
N GLY A 535 33.82 -31.97 -1.63
CA GLY A 535 34.50 -33.13 -1.05
C GLY A 535 36.05 -33.22 -1.14
N SER A 536 36.57 -34.12 -0.30
CA SER A 536 37.97 -34.42 0.07
C SER A 536 38.53 -33.54 1.21
N GLU A 537 39.26 -34.18 2.13
CA GLU A 537 39.77 -33.67 3.42
C GLU A 537 40.68 -32.43 3.27
N GLY A 538 40.07 -31.25 3.07
CA GLY A 538 40.76 -29.97 2.95
C GLY A 538 39.94 -28.82 3.54
N LEU A 539 40.60 -27.68 3.79
CA LEU A 539 39.95 -26.43 4.19
C LEU A 539 38.89 -26.04 3.15
N PRO A 540 37.75 -25.46 3.58
CA PRO A 540 36.70 -25.06 2.67
C PRO A 540 37.24 -23.99 1.72
N THR A 541 37.07 -24.20 0.41
CA THR A 541 37.42 -23.22 -0.62
C THR A 541 36.43 -22.05 -0.63
N ARG A 542 35.20 -22.28 -0.16
CA ARG A 542 34.12 -21.29 -0.10
C ARG A 542 33.41 -21.28 1.25
N LEU A 543 32.97 -20.10 1.65
CA LEU A 543 32.13 -19.85 2.82
C LEU A 543 30.80 -19.25 2.38
N LEU A 544 29.74 -19.56 3.11
CA LEU A 544 28.44 -18.90 3.01
C LEU A 544 28.32 -17.90 4.15
N LEU A 545 28.20 -16.62 3.80
CA LEU A 545 28.00 -15.50 4.71
C LEU A 545 26.51 -15.19 4.84
N SER A 546 25.99 -15.27 6.05
CA SER A 546 24.72 -14.65 6.40
C SER A 546 24.96 -13.51 7.38
N CYS A 547 24.45 -12.31 7.10
CA CYS A 547 24.58 -11.15 7.97
C CYS A 547 23.39 -10.20 7.80
N THR A 548 23.20 -9.31 8.78
CA THR A 548 22.15 -8.29 8.74
C THR A 548 22.79 -6.93 8.57
N LEU A 549 22.37 -6.19 7.55
CA LEU A 549 22.76 -4.82 7.29
C LEU A 549 21.72 -3.88 7.88
N HIS A 550 22.16 -2.80 8.53
CA HIS A 550 21.30 -1.70 8.98
C HIS A 550 21.88 -0.37 8.52
N TRP A 551 21.04 0.64 8.32
CA TRP A 551 21.47 1.99 7.98
C TRP A 551 20.48 3.05 8.44
N SER A 552 20.84 4.32 8.28
CA SER A 552 19.99 5.48 8.56
C SER A 552 19.68 6.23 7.28
N TYR A 553 18.39 6.38 6.97
CA TYR A 553 17.88 7.17 5.84
C TYR A 553 16.41 7.55 6.05
N LEU A 554 15.99 8.72 5.55
CA LEU A 554 14.59 9.15 5.59
C LEU A 554 13.78 8.43 4.51
N LEU A 555 13.05 7.38 4.89
CA LEU A 555 12.35 6.48 3.99
C LEU A 555 11.32 7.17 3.08
N LEU A 556 10.67 8.23 3.56
CA LEU A 556 9.75 9.03 2.74
C LEU A 556 10.40 9.58 1.46
N ARG A 557 11.74 9.71 1.40
CA ARG A 557 12.48 10.19 0.23
C ARG A 557 12.98 9.08 -0.71
N ALA A 558 12.85 7.81 -0.34
CA ALA A 558 13.25 6.68 -1.17
C ALA A 558 12.05 5.78 -1.50
N ARG A 559 12.04 5.20 -2.71
CA ARG A 559 11.14 4.09 -3.05
C ARG A 559 11.59 2.80 -2.38
N CYS A 560 12.90 2.55 -2.42
CA CYS A 560 13.56 1.38 -1.89
C CYS A 560 15.08 1.62 -1.84
N PHE A 561 15.81 0.62 -1.37
CA PHE A 561 17.26 0.56 -1.46
C PHE A 561 17.67 -0.65 -2.27
N ARG A 562 18.71 -0.48 -3.06
CA ARG A 562 19.36 -1.55 -3.81
C ARG A 562 20.60 -1.95 -3.04
N ILE A 563 20.65 -3.22 -2.67
CA ILE A 563 21.74 -3.77 -1.89
C ILE A 563 22.68 -4.46 -2.84
N HIS A 564 23.96 -4.12 -2.77
CA HIS A 564 25.00 -4.70 -3.59
C HIS A 564 26.18 -5.15 -2.76
N CYS A 565 27.05 -5.98 -3.33
CA CYS A 565 28.33 -6.31 -2.73
C CYS A 565 29.48 -6.40 -3.73
N TRP A 566 30.69 -6.11 -3.25
CA TRP A 566 31.95 -6.53 -3.86
C TRP A 566 32.60 -7.63 -3.04
N LYS A 567 33.14 -8.64 -3.73
CA LYS A 567 33.90 -9.74 -3.14
C LYS A 567 35.35 -9.56 -3.56
N LEU A 568 36.23 -9.23 -2.62
CA LEU A 568 37.65 -9.00 -2.89
C LEU A 568 38.47 -10.07 -2.16
N THR A 569 39.21 -10.89 -2.90
CA THR A 569 40.23 -11.79 -2.36
C THR A 569 41.62 -11.19 -2.56
N GLY A 570 42.50 -11.41 -1.58
CA GLY A 570 43.79 -10.75 -1.40
C GLY A 570 44.90 -11.06 -2.43
N SER A 571 44.57 -11.32 -3.70
CA SER A 571 45.56 -11.40 -4.79
C SER A 571 45.51 -10.24 -5.78
N SER A 572 44.52 -9.35 -5.69
CA SER A 572 44.54 -8.09 -6.45
C SER A 572 45.38 -7.08 -5.67
N SER A 573 46.55 -6.74 -6.22
CA SER A 573 47.38 -5.66 -5.70
C SER A 573 46.54 -4.38 -5.62
N ALA A 574 46.78 -3.58 -4.59
CA ALA A 574 46.10 -2.31 -4.30
C ALA A 574 46.31 -1.21 -5.38
N ALA A 575 46.74 -1.57 -6.60
CA ALA A 575 47.06 -0.69 -7.71
C ALA A 575 46.15 -0.86 -8.95
N GLU A 576 45.31 -1.90 -9.02
CA GLU A 576 44.23 -1.95 -10.01
C GLU A 576 42.95 -1.42 -9.38
N SER A 577 42.63 -0.16 -9.68
CA SER A 577 41.38 0.48 -9.31
C SER A 577 40.18 -0.41 -9.71
N PRO A 578 39.27 -0.74 -8.78
CA PRO A 578 38.06 -1.52 -9.07
C PRO A 578 37.01 -0.72 -9.87
N GLU A 579 37.43 0.18 -10.74
CA GLU A 579 36.55 1.05 -11.52
C GLU A 579 35.82 0.30 -12.66
N THR A 580 36.26 -0.91 -13.02
CA THR A 580 35.69 -1.69 -14.12
C THR A 580 34.69 -2.79 -13.73
N GLU A 581 34.73 -3.34 -12.50
CA GLU A 581 33.78 -4.38 -12.09
C GLU A 581 32.55 -3.81 -11.35
N LYS A 582 31.37 -3.99 -11.96
CA LYS A 582 30.10 -3.60 -11.35
C LYS A 582 29.83 -4.44 -10.09
N PRO A 583 29.36 -3.84 -8.99
CA PRO A 583 29.02 -4.58 -7.79
C PRO A 583 27.90 -5.59 -8.06
N THR A 584 27.95 -6.73 -7.38
CA THR A 584 26.92 -7.77 -7.49
C THR A 584 25.66 -7.32 -6.78
N PHE A 585 24.52 -7.30 -7.47
CA PHE A 585 23.22 -7.00 -6.88
C PHE A 585 22.75 -8.15 -6.00
N LEU A 586 22.38 -7.85 -4.75
CA LEU A 586 21.91 -8.81 -3.76
C LEU A 586 20.39 -8.81 -3.60
N GLY A 587 19.74 -7.65 -3.77
CA GLY A 587 18.29 -7.53 -3.66
C GLY A 587 17.81 -6.12 -3.35
N LEU A 588 16.51 -6.01 -3.09
CA LEU A 588 15.85 -4.76 -2.72
C LEU A 588 15.44 -4.78 -1.26
N ALA A 589 15.65 -3.66 -0.58
CA ALA A 589 15.10 -3.40 0.74
C ALA A 589 14.05 -2.29 0.66
N PHE A 590 12.88 -2.51 1.26
CA PHE A 590 11.85 -1.49 1.47
C PHE A 590 11.85 -0.99 2.92
N ALA A 591 12.99 -1.17 3.57
CA ALA A 591 13.25 -0.83 4.97
C ALA A 591 14.71 -0.37 5.10
N ASN A 592 15.08 0.20 6.24
CA ASN A 592 16.45 0.60 6.55
C ASN A 592 17.34 -0.58 7.03
N GLN A 593 17.01 -1.79 6.59
CA GLN A 593 17.70 -3.02 6.96
C GLN A 593 17.53 -4.08 5.87
N TYR A 594 18.49 -5.01 5.80
CA TYR A 594 18.48 -6.12 4.85
C TYR A 594 19.24 -7.33 5.39
N ARG A 595 18.62 -8.50 5.35
CA ARG A 595 19.23 -9.78 5.68
C ARG A 595 19.85 -10.38 4.42
N VAL A 596 21.18 -10.47 4.43
CA VAL A 596 21.95 -11.28 3.50
C VAL A 596 21.92 -12.72 4.00
N VAL A 597 21.52 -13.65 3.14
CA VAL A 597 21.44 -15.08 3.45
C VAL A 597 22.35 -15.84 2.50
N ASP A 598 23.23 -16.64 3.09
CA ASP A 598 24.10 -17.61 2.42
C ASP A 598 24.84 -17.05 1.19
N LEU A 599 25.37 -15.83 1.29
CA LEU A 599 26.21 -15.21 0.28
C LEU A 599 27.51 -16.00 0.15
N ALA A 600 27.69 -16.69 -0.98
CA ALA A 600 28.92 -17.40 -1.27
C ALA A 600 30.10 -16.43 -1.45
N VAL A 601 31.15 -16.63 -0.66
CA VAL A 601 32.43 -15.91 -0.75
C VAL A 601 33.58 -16.91 -0.76
N GLU A 602 34.68 -16.55 -1.41
CA GLU A 602 35.89 -17.36 -1.40
C GLU A 602 36.53 -17.29 0.00
N ALA A 603 37.03 -18.43 0.48
CA ALA A 603 37.73 -18.48 1.77
C ALA A 603 39.05 -17.72 1.69
N ALA A 604 39.43 -17.07 2.78
CA ALA A 604 40.73 -16.41 2.87
C ALA A 604 41.85 -17.47 2.91
N GLY A 605 42.97 -17.22 2.24
CA GLY A 605 44.18 -18.05 2.40
C GLY A 605 44.82 -17.86 3.77
N PHE A 606 45.67 -18.80 4.20
CA PHE A 606 46.47 -18.62 5.42
C PHE A 606 47.31 -17.34 5.32
N GLY A 607 47.20 -16.47 6.34
CA GLY A 607 47.89 -15.19 6.39
C GLY A 607 47.34 -14.11 5.45
N GLN A 608 46.18 -14.33 4.81
CA GLN A 608 45.47 -13.34 4.01
C GLN A 608 44.15 -12.96 4.69
N ASP A 609 43.74 -11.70 4.52
CA ASP A 609 42.41 -11.24 4.89
C ASP A 609 41.48 -11.29 3.69
N GLY A 610 40.30 -11.89 3.88
CA GLY A 610 39.17 -11.78 2.98
C GLY A 610 38.37 -10.52 3.25
N ARG A 611 37.78 -9.93 2.20
CA ARG A 611 36.99 -8.71 2.30
C ARG A 611 35.69 -8.81 1.52
N VAL A 612 34.59 -8.53 2.22
CA VAL A 612 33.28 -8.28 1.61
C VAL A 612 32.90 -6.83 1.85
N GLU A 613 32.58 -6.11 0.79
CA GLU A 613 32.07 -4.75 0.88
C GLU A 613 30.60 -4.73 0.47
N PHE A 614 29.74 -4.21 1.35
CA PHE A 614 28.32 -4.01 1.09
C PHE A 614 28.06 -2.55 0.75
N LEU A 615 27.24 -2.34 -0.27
CA LEU A 615 26.81 -1.03 -0.75
C LEU A 615 25.29 -0.91 -0.67
N VAL A 616 24.81 0.22 -0.16
CA VAL A 616 23.39 0.55 -0.04
C VAL A 616 23.10 1.76 -0.92
N GLU A 617 22.49 1.51 -2.08
CA GLU A 617 22.09 2.54 -3.03
C GLU A 617 20.64 2.95 -2.73
N PRO A 618 20.37 4.21 -2.33
CA PRO A 618 19.00 4.70 -2.21
C PRO A 618 18.40 4.94 -3.59
N VAL A 619 17.14 4.55 -3.79
CA VAL A 619 16.37 4.85 -5.01
C VAL A 619 15.40 5.98 -4.71
N PRO A 620 15.63 7.23 -5.16
CA PRO A 620 14.75 8.36 -4.90
C PRO A 620 13.37 8.16 -5.51
N ARG A 621 12.33 8.78 -4.92
CA ARG A 621 10.96 8.70 -5.45
C ARG A 621 10.86 9.26 -6.86
N GLU A 622 11.55 10.35 -7.13
CA GLU A 622 11.57 11.06 -8.41
C GLU A 622 12.37 10.31 -9.50
N GLY A 623 13.10 9.27 -9.11
CA GLY A 623 13.64 8.26 -10.01
C GLY A 623 14.93 8.60 -10.76
N PHE A 624 15.67 9.61 -10.31
CA PHE A 624 16.98 9.94 -10.89
C PHE A 624 18.10 9.05 -10.32
N PRO A 625 19.20 8.82 -11.08
CA PRO A 625 20.38 8.12 -10.58
C PRO A 625 21.06 8.86 -9.43
N VAL A 626 21.40 8.13 -8.37
CA VAL A 626 22.12 8.68 -7.22
C VAL A 626 23.62 8.40 -7.39
N PRO A 627 24.50 9.43 -7.35
CA PRO A 627 25.94 9.22 -7.40
C PRO A 627 26.43 8.29 -6.29
N GLN A 628 27.42 7.45 -6.59
CA GLN A 628 27.94 6.46 -5.64
C GLN A 628 28.50 7.08 -4.34
N ALA A 629 28.93 8.35 -4.38
CA ALA A 629 29.37 9.09 -3.19
C ALA A 629 28.26 9.20 -2.10
N GLU A 630 26.99 9.15 -2.50
CA GLU A 630 25.84 9.21 -1.59
C GLU A 630 25.37 7.83 -1.12
N TRP A 631 25.97 6.76 -1.63
CA TRP A 631 25.64 5.39 -1.23
C TRP A 631 26.22 5.10 0.16
N GLY A 632 25.52 4.24 0.88
CA GLY A 632 25.98 3.70 2.15
C GLY A 632 26.99 2.59 1.91
N LYS A 633 27.98 2.46 2.80
CA LYS A 633 29.03 1.45 2.67
C LYS A 633 29.34 0.82 4.02
N ALA A 634 29.45 -0.50 4.04
CA ALA A 634 30.00 -1.26 5.17
C ALA A 634 30.98 -2.32 4.66
N VAL A 635 32.05 -2.55 5.41
CA VAL A 635 33.09 -3.52 5.04
C VAL A 635 33.19 -4.57 6.14
N LEU A 636 33.15 -5.84 5.73
CA LEU A 636 33.41 -7.00 6.58
C LEU A 636 34.76 -7.58 6.21
N LEU A 637 35.68 -7.61 7.17
CA LEU A 637 36.97 -8.28 7.08
C LEU A 637 36.88 -9.63 7.79
N PHE A 638 37.47 -10.67 7.21
CA PHE A 638 37.49 -12.02 7.78
C PHE A 638 38.80 -12.72 7.45
N SER A 639 39.26 -13.61 8.32
CA SER A 639 40.50 -14.38 8.14
C SER A 639 40.34 -15.80 8.67
N VAL A 640 41.25 -16.69 8.26
CA VAL A 640 41.31 -18.05 8.79
C VAL A 640 41.68 -17.99 10.28
N PRO A 641 41.00 -18.72 11.17
CA PRO A 641 41.40 -18.83 12.57
C PRO A 641 42.87 -19.25 12.68
N GLN A 642 43.63 -18.56 13.55
CA GLN A 642 45.04 -18.86 13.80
C GLN A 642 45.24 -20.17 14.55
#